data_AF-A0A0M0F7U5-F1
#
_entry.id   AF-A0A0M0F7U5-F1
#
_cell.length_a   1.000
_cell.length_b   1.000
_cell.length_c   1.000
_cell.angle_alpha   90.00
_cell.angle_beta   90.00
_cell.angle_gamma   90.00
#
_symmetry.space_group_name_H-M   'P 1'
#
loop_
_entity.id
_entity.type
_entity.pdbx_description
1 polymer ?
#
loop_
_entity_poly.entity_id
_entity_poly.type
_entity_poly.pdbx_seq_one_letter_code
_entity_poly.pdbx_strand_id
1 'polypeptide(L)'
;MDASTTPHRSDPPRRRGAALVAGGLVGGLALAAGLAAPAAAESVPAASVPAKAEPGVGPSGLTGAQRATLETYLEDTYTSLVAMTDEETGLPADNIEGDLDPASSSAYTSPTNIGGWLWSTVVARDLGLVDDAEAHDRLATTLGTLASLDRHDASGMFYNWYDPATGDRVETWPDDGNTVHQFLSSVDNGWLAAGLRVVAEAEPSLAEEAGAIYDDMHFGAFYNPEARPDLGVGLLRGGFWDEEPPGCSVAGDYLGTGTDVFYTCHHYDTTVSETRIATYLGIAEGEVPPEAYYASYRTFPDTCDWSWQEQRPIGETREYLGVPVFEGAYRYRDLAVVPGWGGSMFEALMPDMLVPEAEWGPTSWGVNHPLVVRAHKEHGLDEAGYGAWGFSPASNPFGGYAEYGVDAIGLRSDGYLSDGETDVDLGFEGCREATNPAPEFGDGVVTPHASFLGLAYDTDGVLDNLAHLADDLGAYGPGGFYDSVAVRSGTVAERYLSLDQAMIVAAIGNVLDDSRLKDYFVDDELEQRLRPLMEAETFSATADLTPGVGADVQVQARCVGHRAAVAVRATSTGDGRADVTLATPYGTRSFDDVVPHRSTYQSFAARTAEIPPGTATVTVTADDGSTTQELSYRYPGISCG
;
A
#
# COMPACT_ATOMS: atom_id res chain seq x y z
N MET A 1 29.13 -22.44 11.50
CA MET A 1 30.15 -22.42 12.57
C MET A 1 30.00 -21.11 13.32
N ASP A 2 29.57 -21.23 14.58
CA ASP A 2 29.36 -20.26 15.67
C ASP A 2 29.64 -18.75 15.54
N ALA A 3 28.56 -18.00 15.83
CA ALA A 3 28.40 -16.99 16.90
C ALA A 3 28.82 -15.51 16.72
N SER A 4 27.77 -14.66 16.67
CA SER A 4 27.53 -13.42 17.44
C SER A 4 28.38 -12.15 17.26
N THR A 5 27.70 -11.02 17.48
CA THR A 5 28.14 -9.65 17.88
C THR A 5 28.41 -8.58 16.80
N THR A 6 27.45 -7.62 16.76
CA THR A 6 27.57 -6.14 16.57
C THR A 6 28.34 -5.54 15.37
N PRO A 7 27.79 -4.47 14.73
CA PRO A 7 28.33 -3.91 13.49
C PRO A 7 29.44 -2.91 13.75
N HIS A 8 30.57 -3.04 13.06
CA HIS A 8 31.62 -2.03 13.01
C HIS A 8 31.63 -1.36 11.64
N ARG A 9 31.45 -0.03 11.67
CA ARG A 9 31.65 0.95 10.59
C ARG A 9 32.87 0.64 9.71
N SER A 10 32.66 0.74 8.40
CA SER A 10 33.70 0.92 7.39
C SER A 10 33.40 2.16 6.54
N ASP A 11 34.25 3.18 6.67
CA ASP A 11 34.31 4.37 5.81
C ASP A 11 34.69 4.00 4.36
N PRO A 12 34.17 4.71 3.33
CA PRO A 12 34.64 4.59 1.96
C PRO A 12 35.87 5.50 1.68
N PRO A 13 36.69 5.17 0.66
CA PRO A 13 37.99 5.79 0.46
C PRO A 13 37.93 7.16 -0.23
N ARG A 14 38.72 8.09 0.31
CA ARG A 14 38.99 9.43 -0.23
C ARG A 14 39.76 9.38 -1.56
N ARG A 15 39.28 10.08 -2.60
CA ARG A 15 40.11 10.59 -3.70
C ARG A 15 40.29 12.12 -3.58
N ARG A 16 41.54 12.56 -3.77
CA ARG A 16 42.01 13.95 -3.69
C ARG A 16 42.33 14.50 -5.09
N GLY A 17 41.99 15.77 -5.29
CA GLY A 17 42.59 16.74 -6.25
C GLY A 17 41.74 18.01 -6.24
N ALA A 18 42.01 19.05 -5.42
CA ALA A 18 42.96 20.16 -5.63
C ALA A 18 42.75 20.89 -6.98
N ALA A 19 42.51 22.21 -7.09
CA ALA A 19 42.70 23.33 -6.16
C ALA A 19 42.22 24.69 -6.80
N LEU A 20 41.73 25.62 -5.95
CA LEU A 20 42.02 27.09 -5.85
C LEU A 20 41.65 28.03 -7.06
N VAL A 21 41.10 29.27 -6.97
CA VAL A 21 41.22 30.41 -6.03
C VAL A 21 40.05 31.43 -6.19
N ALA A 22 39.52 31.87 -5.03
CA ALA A 22 39.04 33.20 -4.55
C ALA A 22 38.37 34.30 -5.41
N GLY A 23 37.40 34.97 -4.75
CA GLY A 23 37.12 36.40 -4.86
C GLY A 23 35.80 36.81 -4.16
N GLY A 24 35.86 37.52 -3.03
CA GLY A 24 34.69 37.93 -2.22
C GLY A 24 34.31 39.42 -2.30
N LEU A 25 33.27 39.80 -1.54
CA LEU A 25 32.86 41.14 -0.99
C LEU A 25 31.31 41.17 -0.88
N VAL A 26 30.67 41.09 0.31
CA VAL A 26 30.34 42.12 1.34
C VAL A 26 29.40 43.26 0.88
N GLY A 27 28.25 43.35 1.58
CA GLY A 27 27.38 44.54 1.76
C GLY A 27 25.96 44.31 1.23
N GLY A 28 24.84 44.56 1.93
CA GLY A 28 24.56 45.23 3.20
C GLY A 28 23.23 45.99 3.07
N LEU A 29 22.32 45.81 4.05
CA LEU A 29 21.23 46.70 4.51
C LEU A 29 20.03 47.05 3.59
N ALA A 30 18.79 46.73 4.05
CA ALA A 30 17.87 47.67 4.74
C ALA A 30 16.35 47.45 4.48
N LEU A 31 15.64 47.28 5.59
CA LEU A 31 14.22 47.54 5.95
C LEU A 31 13.34 48.44 5.06
N ALA A 32 12.05 48.08 4.95
CA ALA A 32 10.86 48.83 5.39
C ALA A 32 9.60 47.97 5.15
N ALA A 33 8.84 47.46 6.13
CA ALA A 33 7.95 48.12 7.10
C ALA A 33 6.82 48.96 6.46
N GLY A 34 5.63 48.37 6.37
CA GLY A 34 4.36 49.04 6.02
C GLY A 34 3.20 48.41 6.78
N LEU A 35 2.80 49.05 7.88
CA LEU A 35 1.65 48.74 8.73
C LEU A 35 0.33 49.16 8.06
N ALA A 36 -0.70 48.33 8.15
CA ALA A 36 -2.09 48.77 8.27
C ALA A 36 -2.91 47.72 9.05
N ALA A 37 -3.56 48.18 10.12
CA ALA A 37 -4.55 47.45 10.92
C ALA A 37 -5.83 48.32 10.97
N PRO A 38 -6.94 47.87 11.60
CA PRO A 38 -7.96 46.97 11.05
C PRO A 38 -9.32 47.69 10.93
N ALA A 39 -10.25 47.14 10.14
CA ALA A 39 -11.67 47.52 10.20
C ALA A 39 -12.48 46.38 10.81
N ALA A 40 -13.25 46.70 11.84
CA ALA A 40 -14.01 45.77 12.66
C ALA A 40 -15.30 45.28 11.96
N ALA A 41 -15.46 43.95 12.01
CA ALA A 41 -16.66 43.13 12.16
C ALA A 41 -18.06 43.70 11.86
N GLU A 42 -18.77 43.02 10.95
CA GLU A 42 -20.16 42.63 11.16
C GLU A 42 -20.26 41.11 11.03
N SER A 43 -20.69 40.46 12.11
CA SER A 43 -20.91 39.02 12.21
C SER A 43 -22.27 38.63 11.64
N VAL A 44 -22.26 37.79 10.60
CA VAL A 44 -23.43 37.06 10.10
C VAL A 44 -23.34 35.64 10.67
N PRO A 45 -24.43 35.05 11.20
CA PRO A 45 -24.35 33.75 11.86
C PRO A 45 -23.94 32.69 10.85
N ALA A 46 -22.89 31.93 11.18
CA ALA A 46 -22.44 30.78 10.42
C ALA A 46 -23.59 29.78 10.30
N ALA A 47 -24.12 29.65 9.09
CA ALA A 47 -24.87 28.46 8.72
C ALA A 47 -23.87 27.31 8.75
N SER A 48 -24.11 26.35 9.64
CA SER A 48 -23.41 25.07 9.67
C SER A 48 -23.54 24.40 8.29
N VAL A 49 -22.45 24.38 7.53
CA VAL A 49 -22.31 23.50 6.38
C VAL A 49 -21.78 22.17 6.93
N PRO A 50 -22.51 21.05 6.76
CA PRO A 50 -21.92 19.74 7.07
C PRO A 50 -20.87 19.44 6.00
N ALA A 51 -19.63 19.19 6.42
CA ALA A 51 -18.63 18.56 5.57
C ALA A 51 -19.07 17.11 5.32
N LYS A 52 -19.67 16.88 4.14
CA LYS A 52 -19.72 15.56 3.51
C LYS A 52 -18.64 15.55 2.45
N ALA A 53 -17.50 14.95 2.74
CA ALA A 53 -16.78 14.22 1.72
C ALA A 53 -17.38 12.82 1.72
N GLU A 54 -18.34 12.57 0.83
CA GLU A 54 -18.66 11.20 0.44
C GLU A 54 -18.01 11.00 -0.93
N PRO A 55 -16.92 10.22 -1.05
CA PRO A 55 -16.65 9.52 -2.27
C PRO A 55 -17.73 8.43 -2.37
N GLY A 56 -18.76 8.68 -3.16
CA GLY A 56 -19.73 7.65 -3.49
C GLY A 56 -19.06 6.64 -4.40
N VAL A 57 -18.78 5.44 -3.89
CA VAL A 57 -18.65 4.24 -4.75
C VAL A 57 -20.04 4.04 -5.36
N GLY A 58 -20.18 4.31 -6.66
CA GLY A 58 -21.45 4.26 -7.39
C GLY A 58 -21.22 4.33 -8.90
N PRO A 59 -22.19 3.86 -9.72
CA PRO A 59 -22.01 3.53 -11.14
C PRO A 59 -21.50 4.72 -11.95
N SER A 60 -20.66 4.39 -12.91
CA SER A 60 -19.73 5.32 -13.53
C SER A 60 -20.46 6.46 -14.25
N GLY A 61 -20.28 7.68 -13.73
CA GLY A 61 -20.71 8.92 -14.38
C GLY A 61 -19.85 9.26 -15.61
N LEU A 62 -19.37 8.26 -16.36
CA LEU A 62 -18.51 8.47 -17.51
C LEU A 62 -19.25 9.25 -18.58
N THR A 63 -18.58 10.27 -19.12
CA THR A 63 -18.99 10.85 -20.39
C THR A 63 -18.77 9.84 -21.52
N GLY A 64 -19.51 9.98 -22.62
CA GLY A 64 -19.32 9.11 -23.79
C GLY A 64 -17.91 9.17 -24.38
N ALA A 65 -17.20 10.30 -24.21
CA ALA A 65 -15.80 10.43 -24.63
C ALA A 65 -14.86 9.61 -23.75
N GLN A 66 -15.02 9.70 -22.42
CA GLN A 66 -14.21 8.93 -21.47
C GLN A 66 -14.42 7.43 -21.65
N ARG A 67 -15.68 6.99 -21.85
CA ARG A 67 -15.99 5.59 -22.17
C ARG A 67 -15.27 5.14 -23.44
N ALA A 68 -15.36 5.91 -24.52
CA ALA A 68 -14.68 5.57 -25.77
C ALA A 68 -13.15 5.51 -25.62
N THR A 69 -12.55 6.42 -24.85
CA THR A 69 -11.11 6.38 -24.54
C THR A 69 -10.72 5.12 -23.78
N LEU A 70 -11.48 4.76 -22.74
CA LEU A 70 -11.23 3.55 -21.96
C LEU A 70 -11.43 2.27 -22.79
N GLU A 71 -12.41 2.24 -23.68
CA GLU A 71 -12.62 1.13 -24.62
C GLU A 71 -11.42 0.97 -25.58
N THR A 72 -10.85 2.06 -26.09
CA THR A 72 -9.60 2.02 -26.88
C THR A 72 -8.42 1.51 -26.06
N TYR A 73 -8.22 2.04 -24.84
CA TYR A 73 -7.14 1.58 -23.97
C TYR A 73 -7.27 0.09 -23.65
N LEU A 74 -8.49 -0.40 -23.43
CA LEU A 74 -8.75 -1.81 -23.19
C LEU A 74 -8.42 -2.68 -24.42
N GLU A 75 -8.86 -2.29 -25.62
CA GLU A 75 -8.58 -3.03 -26.86
C GLU A 75 -7.08 -3.18 -27.12
N ASP A 76 -6.34 -2.07 -26.97
CA ASP A 76 -4.90 -2.04 -27.21
C ASP A 76 -4.13 -2.80 -26.11
N THR A 77 -4.50 -2.64 -24.83
CA THR A 77 -3.91 -3.42 -23.72
C THR A 77 -4.21 -4.92 -23.86
N TYR A 78 -5.42 -5.31 -24.28
CA TYR A 78 -5.73 -6.73 -24.49
C TYR A 78 -4.91 -7.32 -25.64
N THR A 79 -4.52 -6.50 -26.62
CA THR A 79 -3.64 -6.91 -27.72
C THR A 79 -2.26 -7.36 -27.22
N SER A 80 -1.65 -6.68 -26.23
CA SER A 80 -0.37 -7.13 -25.67
C SER A 80 -0.51 -8.39 -24.82
N LEU A 81 -1.60 -8.55 -24.07
CA LEU A 81 -1.89 -9.80 -23.33
C LEU A 81 -2.04 -11.00 -24.27
N VAL A 82 -2.76 -10.84 -25.39
CA VAL A 82 -2.85 -11.87 -26.43
C VAL A 82 -1.48 -12.17 -27.02
N ALA A 83 -0.68 -11.15 -27.33
CA ALA A 83 0.66 -11.35 -27.89
C ALA A 83 1.63 -12.07 -26.93
N MET A 84 1.45 -11.91 -25.61
CA MET A 84 2.20 -12.65 -24.59
C MET A 84 1.72 -14.10 -24.42
N THR A 85 0.50 -14.43 -24.84
CA THR A 85 -0.12 -15.73 -24.52
C THR A 85 0.17 -16.78 -25.57
N ASP A 86 0.74 -17.91 -25.14
CA ASP A 86 0.93 -19.07 -26.01
C ASP A 86 -0.43 -19.71 -26.38
N GLU A 87 -0.68 -19.90 -27.67
CA GLU A 87 -1.96 -20.39 -28.18
C GLU A 87 -2.21 -21.87 -27.85
N GLU A 88 -1.17 -22.68 -27.65
CA GLU A 88 -1.30 -24.12 -27.39
C GLU A 88 -1.55 -24.41 -25.91
N THR A 89 -0.87 -23.69 -25.01
CA THR A 89 -0.99 -23.89 -23.56
C THR A 89 -1.97 -22.91 -22.91
N GLY A 90 -2.23 -21.76 -23.53
CA GLY A 90 -3.00 -20.68 -22.93
C GLY A 90 -2.28 -19.97 -21.78
N LEU A 91 -0.95 -20.11 -21.67
CA LEU A 91 -0.15 -19.45 -20.63
C LEU A 91 0.44 -18.12 -21.16
N PRO A 92 0.23 -16.99 -20.47
CA PRO A 92 0.90 -15.73 -20.83
C PRO A 92 2.37 -15.78 -20.43
N ALA A 93 3.29 -15.37 -21.29
CA ALA A 93 4.63 -14.99 -20.90
C ALA A 93 4.59 -13.86 -19.87
N ASP A 94 5.60 -13.78 -19.00
CA ASP A 94 5.75 -12.68 -18.05
C ASP A 94 5.86 -11.31 -18.74
N ASN A 95 6.45 -11.27 -19.93
CA ASN A 95 6.69 -10.04 -20.65
C ASN A 95 6.94 -10.24 -22.14
N ILE A 96 6.81 -9.14 -22.90
CA ILE A 96 7.17 -9.03 -24.33
C ILE A 96 7.70 -7.63 -24.63
N GLU A 97 8.62 -7.50 -25.58
CA GLU A 97 9.15 -6.20 -26.00
C GLU A 97 8.08 -5.35 -26.73
N GLY A 98 8.34 -4.05 -26.82
CA GLY A 98 7.35 -3.05 -27.19
C GLY A 98 6.81 -3.12 -28.62
N ASP A 99 7.48 -3.86 -29.51
CA ASP A 99 7.05 -4.11 -30.89
C ASP A 99 6.18 -5.37 -31.04
N LEU A 100 5.92 -6.07 -29.93
CA LEU A 100 5.13 -7.30 -29.84
C LEU A 100 5.70 -8.46 -30.68
N ASP A 101 7.02 -8.50 -30.92
CA ASP A 101 7.64 -9.67 -31.56
C ASP A 101 7.53 -10.89 -30.63
N PRO A 102 6.83 -11.99 -31.02
CA PRO A 102 6.72 -13.18 -30.18
C PRO A 102 8.08 -13.82 -29.86
N ALA A 103 9.12 -13.56 -30.66
CA ALA A 103 10.48 -14.02 -30.36
C ALA A 103 11.12 -13.31 -29.15
N SER A 104 10.51 -12.20 -28.70
CA SER A 104 10.94 -11.43 -27.53
C SER A 104 10.19 -11.79 -26.25
N SER A 105 9.14 -12.62 -26.34
CA SER A 105 8.40 -13.07 -25.17
C SER A 105 9.30 -13.84 -24.21
N SER A 106 9.15 -13.60 -22.91
CA SER A 106 9.93 -14.32 -21.90
C SER A 106 9.63 -15.81 -21.90
N ALA A 107 10.67 -16.63 -21.76
CA ALA A 107 10.56 -18.08 -21.59
C ALA A 107 10.19 -18.49 -20.14
N TYR A 108 9.40 -17.65 -19.46
CA TYR A 108 8.87 -17.91 -18.12
C TYR A 108 7.56 -17.14 -17.90
N THR A 109 6.72 -17.68 -17.02
CA THR A 109 5.48 -17.09 -16.48
C THR A 109 5.32 -17.44 -15.01
N SER A 110 4.41 -16.75 -14.33
CA SER A 110 4.08 -16.95 -12.92
C SER A 110 2.59 -17.30 -12.73
N PRO A 111 2.21 -17.92 -11.60
CA PRO A 111 0.81 -18.10 -11.24
C PRO A 111 0.02 -16.78 -11.24
N THR A 112 0.64 -15.66 -10.84
CA THR A 112 0.02 -14.33 -10.90
C THR A 112 -0.35 -13.93 -12.34
N ASN A 113 0.58 -14.09 -13.29
CA ASN A 113 0.33 -13.75 -14.70
C ASN A 113 -0.80 -14.61 -15.28
N ILE A 114 -0.83 -15.89 -14.94
CA ILE A 114 -1.89 -16.82 -15.38
C ILE A 114 -3.24 -16.40 -14.79
N GLY A 115 -3.31 -16.10 -13.49
CA GLY A 115 -4.51 -15.52 -12.88
C GLY A 115 -4.96 -14.25 -13.60
N GLY A 116 -4.00 -13.39 -13.93
CA GLY A 116 -4.15 -12.18 -14.72
C GLY A 116 -4.84 -12.38 -16.05
N TRP A 117 -4.37 -13.37 -16.81
CA TRP A 117 -4.94 -13.75 -18.09
C TRP A 117 -6.37 -14.28 -17.97
N LEU A 118 -6.68 -15.07 -16.93
CA LEU A 118 -8.00 -15.62 -16.70
C LEU A 118 -9.05 -14.50 -16.49
N TRP A 119 -8.81 -13.58 -15.55
CA TRP A 119 -9.77 -12.48 -15.33
C TRP A 119 -9.82 -11.52 -16.51
N SER A 120 -8.69 -11.30 -17.19
CA SER A 120 -8.66 -10.41 -18.36
C SER A 120 -9.48 -10.95 -19.52
N THR A 121 -9.50 -12.27 -19.71
CA THR A 121 -10.33 -12.93 -20.73
C THR A 121 -11.83 -12.82 -20.39
N VAL A 122 -12.21 -12.93 -19.12
CA VAL A 122 -13.59 -12.68 -18.67
C VAL A 122 -14.00 -11.23 -18.92
N VAL A 123 -13.16 -10.26 -18.55
CA VAL A 123 -13.45 -8.83 -18.80
C VAL A 123 -13.56 -8.54 -20.29
N ALA A 124 -12.67 -9.10 -21.12
CA ALA A 124 -12.69 -8.92 -22.56
C ALA A 124 -13.98 -9.48 -23.19
N ARG A 125 -14.48 -10.62 -22.70
CA ARG A 125 -15.78 -11.18 -23.11
C ARG A 125 -16.94 -10.27 -22.72
N ASP A 126 -16.99 -9.86 -21.45
CA ASP A 126 -18.12 -9.10 -20.90
C ASP A 126 -18.25 -7.71 -21.55
N LEU A 127 -17.13 -7.12 -21.97
CA LEU A 127 -17.09 -5.86 -22.72
C LEU A 127 -17.14 -6.05 -24.26
N GLY A 128 -17.22 -7.29 -24.75
CA GLY A 128 -17.44 -7.62 -26.16
C GLY A 128 -16.22 -7.48 -27.06
N LEU A 129 -15.00 -7.51 -26.51
CA LEU A 129 -13.75 -7.59 -27.29
C LEU A 129 -13.53 -8.97 -27.91
N VAL A 130 -13.95 -10.02 -27.20
CA VAL A 130 -14.01 -11.39 -27.71
C VAL A 130 -15.42 -11.94 -27.52
N ASP A 131 -15.82 -12.90 -28.35
CA ASP A 131 -17.13 -13.53 -28.19
C ASP A 131 -17.10 -14.67 -27.16
N ASP A 132 -18.29 -15.15 -26.77
CA ASP A 132 -18.43 -16.20 -25.75
C ASP A 132 -17.68 -17.49 -26.10
N ALA A 133 -17.60 -17.85 -27.38
CA ALA A 133 -16.94 -19.07 -27.82
C ALA A 133 -15.42 -18.95 -27.74
N GLU A 134 -14.88 -17.83 -28.20
CA GLU A 134 -13.45 -17.54 -28.10
C GLU A 134 -13.00 -17.41 -26.64
N ALA A 135 -13.78 -16.75 -25.79
CA ALA A 135 -13.49 -16.66 -24.37
C ALA A 135 -13.49 -18.05 -23.70
N HIS A 136 -14.50 -18.88 -23.99
CA HIS A 136 -14.57 -20.25 -23.50
C HIS A 136 -13.35 -21.07 -23.93
N ASP A 137 -12.99 -21.04 -25.21
CA ASP A 137 -11.87 -21.82 -25.75
C ASP A 137 -10.54 -21.41 -25.09
N ARG A 138 -10.31 -20.09 -24.90
CA ARG A 138 -9.12 -19.56 -24.22
C ARG A 138 -9.05 -20.03 -22.76
N LEU A 139 -10.13 -19.85 -22.00
CA LEU A 139 -10.22 -20.26 -20.60
C LEU A 139 -10.05 -21.77 -20.44
N ALA A 140 -10.74 -22.57 -21.27
CA ALA A 140 -10.66 -24.02 -21.24
C ALA A 140 -9.23 -24.52 -21.54
N THR A 141 -8.53 -23.85 -22.46
CA THR A 141 -7.13 -24.17 -22.80
C THR A 141 -6.21 -23.92 -21.60
N THR A 142 -6.28 -22.74 -21.00
CA THR A 142 -5.48 -22.39 -19.81
C THR A 142 -5.78 -23.32 -18.64
N LEU A 143 -7.06 -23.60 -18.34
CA LEU A 143 -7.45 -24.52 -17.26
C LEU A 143 -6.96 -25.95 -17.51
N GLY A 144 -7.05 -26.43 -18.75
CA GLY A 144 -6.55 -27.75 -19.14
C GLY A 144 -5.04 -27.88 -18.93
N THR A 145 -4.27 -26.83 -19.25
CA THR A 145 -2.84 -26.78 -18.96
C THR A 145 -2.56 -26.73 -17.46
N LEU A 146 -3.22 -25.82 -16.72
CA LEU A 146 -3.06 -25.68 -15.26
C LEU A 146 -3.28 -27.00 -14.51
N ALA A 147 -4.30 -27.77 -14.90
CA ALA A 147 -4.60 -29.08 -14.31
C ALA A 147 -3.48 -30.12 -14.49
N SER A 148 -2.52 -29.87 -15.40
CA SER A 148 -1.41 -30.77 -15.71
C SER A 148 -0.04 -30.28 -15.23
N LEU A 149 0.06 -29.05 -14.74
CA LEU A 149 1.33 -28.48 -14.29
C LEU A 149 1.85 -29.22 -13.04
N ASP A 150 3.18 -29.34 -12.96
CA ASP A 150 3.85 -29.78 -11.74
C ASP A 150 3.60 -28.77 -10.62
N ARG A 151 3.09 -29.24 -9.48
CA ARG A 151 2.73 -28.41 -8.32
C ARG A 151 2.97 -29.19 -7.02
N HIS A 152 3.01 -28.49 -5.89
CA HIS A 152 3.25 -29.17 -4.62
C HIS A 152 2.02 -29.98 -4.18
N ASP A 153 2.11 -31.30 -4.33
CA ASP A 153 1.01 -32.27 -4.08
C ASP A 153 0.27 -32.05 -2.75
N ALA A 154 0.99 -31.75 -1.67
CA ALA A 154 0.39 -31.72 -0.33
C ALA A 154 -0.38 -30.44 -0.03
N SER A 155 -0.08 -29.32 -0.71
CA SER A 155 -0.77 -28.04 -0.52
C SER A 155 -1.55 -27.57 -1.76
N GLY A 156 -1.42 -28.27 -2.89
CA GLY A 156 -1.94 -27.88 -4.20
C GLY A 156 -1.41 -26.55 -4.75
N MET A 157 -0.37 -25.99 -4.13
CA MET A 157 0.21 -24.70 -4.51
C MET A 157 1.16 -24.87 -5.69
N PHE A 158 1.10 -23.92 -6.61
CA PHE A 158 1.95 -23.84 -7.79
C PHE A 158 3.31 -23.22 -7.46
N TYR A 159 4.33 -23.66 -8.20
CA TYR A 159 5.65 -23.06 -8.18
C TYR A 159 5.63 -21.70 -8.89
N ASN A 160 6.61 -20.84 -8.57
CA ASN A 160 6.60 -19.47 -9.08
C ASN A 160 6.86 -19.34 -10.58
N TRP A 161 7.51 -20.31 -11.23
CA TRP A 161 8.01 -20.13 -12.60
C TRP A 161 7.80 -21.37 -13.48
N TYR A 162 7.07 -21.18 -14.58
CA TYR A 162 6.83 -22.17 -15.64
C TYR A 162 7.20 -21.62 -17.01
N ASP A 163 7.66 -22.47 -17.94
CA ASP A 163 7.82 -22.11 -19.35
C ASP A 163 6.41 -22.00 -20.00
N PRO A 164 6.03 -20.85 -20.58
CA PRO A 164 4.71 -20.68 -21.19
C PRO A 164 4.43 -21.64 -22.34
N ALA A 165 5.46 -22.04 -23.11
CA ALA A 165 5.28 -22.88 -24.29
C ALA A 165 5.14 -24.38 -23.96
N THR A 166 5.60 -24.81 -22.78
CA THR A 166 5.57 -26.24 -22.41
C THR A 166 4.84 -26.55 -21.11
N GLY A 167 4.66 -25.58 -20.22
CA GLY A 167 4.20 -25.79 -18.86
C GLY A 167 5.24 -26.46 -17.94
N ASP A 168 6.48 -26.67 -18.42
CA ASP A 168 7.53 -27.23 -17.58
C ASP A 168 8.00 -26.19 -16.56
N ARG A 169 8.34 -26.65 -15.36
CA ARG A 169 8.92 -25.79 -14.32
C ARG A 169 10.28 -25.26 -14.78
N VAL A 170 10.51 -23.96 -14.59
CA VAL A 170 11.80 -23.34 -14.92
C VAL A 170 12.85 -23.80 -13.89
N GLU A 171 13.82 -24.60 -14.32
CA GLU A 171 14.92 -25.07 -13.45
C GLU A 171 16.14 -24.16 -13.46
N THR A 172 16.30 -23.38 -14.53
CA THR A 172 17.44 -22.49 -14.75
C THR A 172 16.97 -21.25 -15.47
N TRP A 173 17.36 -20.08 -14.97
CA TRP A 173 17.00 -18.79 -15.56
C TRP A 173 17.48 -18.70 -17.01
N PRO A 174 16.59 -18.42 -17.97
CA PRO A 174 16.95 -18.32 -19.39
C PRO A 174 18.01 -17.23 -19.68
N ASP A 175 17.98 -16.14 -18.91
CA ASP A 175 18.79 -14.95 -19.18
C ASP A 175 20.25 -15.09 -18.74
N ASP A 176 20.49 -15.72 -17.59
CA ASP A 176 21.82 -15.78 -16.97
C ASP A 176 22.32 -17.19 -16.62
N GLY A 177 21.47 -18.21 -16.74
CA GLY A 177 21.82 -19.60 -16.48
C GLY A 177 21.92 -19.98 -15.00
N ASN A 178 21.45 -19.14 -14.08
CA ASN A 178 21.44 -19.45 -12.65
C ASN A 178 20.31 -20.43 -12.30
N THR A 179 20.55 -21.30 -11.31
CA THR A 179 19.54 -22.25 -10.82
C THR A 179 18.35 -21.52 -10.21
N VAL A 180 17.14 -21.94 -10.56
CA VAL A 180 15.91 -21.49 -9.91
C VAL A 180 15.63 -22.39 -8.71
N HIS A 181 15.55 -21.78 -7.52
CA HIS A 181 15.07 -22.46 -6.33
C HIS A 181 13.55 -22.45 -6.33
N GLN A 182 12.95 -23.64 -6.28
CA GLN A 182 11.53 -23.85 -6.56
C GLN A 182 10.65 -23.31 -5.43
N PHE A 183 10.36 -22.02 -5.53
CA PHE A 183 9.61 -21.27 -4.55
C PHE A 183 8.11 -21.39 -4.83
N LEU A 184 7.32 -21.45 -3.76
CA LEU A 184 5.88 -21.36 -3.77
C LEU A 184 5.48 -20.13 -2.98
N SER A 185 5.21 -19.04 -3.70
CA SER A 185 4.78 -17.75 -3.16
C SER A 185 3.33 -17.80 -2.71
N SER A 186 3.05 -17.26 -1.51
CA SER A 186 1.68 -17.08 -1.05
C SER A 186 0.93 -16.04 -1.89
N VAL A 187 1.65 -15.06 -2.43
CA VAL A 187 1.10 -13.98 -3.27
C VAL A 187 0.72 -14.51 -4.64
N ASP A 188 1.62 -15.22 -5.31
CA ASP A 188 1.37 -15.68 -6.68
C ASP A 188 0.22 -16.67 -6.74
N ASN A 189 0.19 -17.58 -5.78
CA ASN A 189 -0.93 -18.51 -5.64
C ASN A 189 -2.23 -17.81 -5.24
N GLY A 190 -2.17 -16.74 -4.45
CA GLY A 190 -3.33 -15.90 -4.14
C GLY A 190 -3.98 -15.30 -5.38
N TRP A 191 -3.18 -14.76 -6.29
CA TRP A 191 -3.69 -14.16 -7.53
C TRP A 191 -4.15 -15.18 -8.57
N LEU A 192 -3.49 -16.35 -8.66
CA LEU A 192 -4.00 -17.46 -9.46
C LEU A 192 -5.37 -17.93 -8.95
N ALA A 193 -5.48 -18.17 -7.65
CA ALA A 193 -6.74 -18.58 -7.02
C ALA A 193 -7.86 -17.55 -7.25
N ALA A 194 -7.53 -16.26 -7.23
CA ALA A 194 -8.48 -15.22 -7.55
C ALA A 194 -8.98 -15.28 -9.00
N GLY A 195 -8.08 -15.51 -9.97
CA GLY A 195 -8.47 -15.76 -11.37
C GLY A 195 -9.35 -17.00 -11.53
N LEU A 196 -9.06 -18.09 -10.82
CA LEU A 196 -9.86 -19.33 -10.84
C LEU A 196 -11.28 -19.10 -10.32
N ARG A 197 -11.44 -18.36 -9.20
CA ARG A 197 -12.77 -18.00 -8.66
C ARG A 197 -13.57 -17.17 -9.65
N VAL A 198 -12.93 -16.16 -10.25
CA VAL A 198 -13.57 -15.33 -11.28
C VAL A 198 -14.08 -16.19 -12.43
N VAL A 199 -13.28 -17.13 -12.93
CA VAL A 199 -13.72 -18.04 -14.01
C VAL A 199 -14.85 -18.96 -13.57
N ALA A 200 -14.78 -19.51 -12.35
CA ALA A 200 -15.79 -20.42 -11.84
C ALA A 200 -17.20 -19.78 -11.79
N GLU A 201 -17.29 -18.50 -11.40
CA GLU A 201 -18.56 -17.77 -11.40
C GLU A 201 -18.93 -17.23 -12.79
N ALA A 202 -17.95 -16.68 -13.52
CA ALA A 202 -18.21 -15.99 -14.79
C ALA A 202 -18.44 -16.94 -15.98
N GLU A 203 -17.93 -18.17 -15.94
CA GLU A 203 -18.08 -19.18 -16.99
C GLU A 203 -18.61 -20.51 -16.41
N PRO A 204 -19.94 -20.63 -16.17
CA PRO A 204 -20.52 -21.80 -15.53
C PRO A 204 -20.25 -23.13 -16.23
N SER A 205 -19.89 -23.13 -17.52
CA SER A 205 -19.51 -24.35 -18.24
C SER A 205 -18.12 -24.88 -17.89
N LEU A 206 -17.28 -24.06 -17.24
CA LEU A 206 -15.92 -24.39 -16.79
C LEU A 206 -15.79 -24.34 -15.25
N ALA A 207 -16.90 -24.18 -14.52
CA ALA A 207 -16.90 -24.02 -13.08
C ALA A 207 -16.38 -25.27 -12.34
N GLU A 208 -16.65 -26.47 -12.85
CA GLU A 208 -16.16 -27.71 -12.24
C GLU A 208 -14.64 -27.83 -12.42
N GLU A 209 -14.12 -27.47 -13.59
CA GLU A 209 -12.69 -27.49 -13.90
C GLU A 209 -11.91 -26.44 -13.10
N ALA A 210 -12.39 -25.20 -13.06
CA ALA A 210 -11.77 -24.14 -12.27
C ALA A 210 -11.85 -24.41 -10.76
N GLY A 211 -13.02 -24.86 -10.29
CA GLY A 211 -13.24 -25.23 -8.90
C GLY A 211 -12.35 -26.39 -8.45
N ALA A 212 -12.17 -27.43 -9.28
CA ALA A 212 -11.29 -28.55 -8.94
C ALA A 212 -9.82 -28.13 -8.74
N ILE A 213 -9.34 -27.12 -9.48
CA ILE A 213 -7.98 -26.60 -9.28
C ILE A 213 -7.92 -25.76 -7.99
N TYR A 214 -8.92 -24.89 -7.78
CA TYR A 214 -9.01 -24.01 -6.62
C TYR A 214 -9.16 -24.77 -5.30
N ASP A 215 -10.05 -25.76 -5.24
CA ASP A 215 -10.36 -26.55 -4.04
C ASP A 215 -9.15 -27.34 -3.50
N ASP A 216 -8.17 -27.61 -4.36
CA ASP A 216 -6.91 -28.26 -3.99
C ASP A 216 -5.89 -27.27 -3.37
N MET A 217 -6.10 -25.95 -3.48
CA MET A 217 -5.17 -24.91 -3.01
C MET A 217 -5.36 -24.59 -1.52
N HIS A 218 -4.51 -25.16 -0.65
CA HIS A 218 -4.56 -24.96 0.80
C HIS A 218 -3.72 -23.77 1.28
N PHE A 219 -4.33 -22.59 1.40
CA PHE A 219 -3.74 -21.36 1.94
C PHE A 219 -3.26 -21.48 3.40
N GLY A 220 -3.82 -22.40 4.18
CA GLY A 220 -3.33 -22.79 5.51
C GLY A 220 -1.85 -23.21 5.50
N ALA A 221 -1.32 -23.63 4.35
CA ALA A 221 0.10 -23.95 4.17
C ALA A 221 1.01 -22.75 4.46
N PHE A 222 0.52 -21.52 4.26
CA PHE A 222 1.31 -20.32 4.51
C PHE A 222 1.10 -19.76 5.91
N TYR A 223 0.09 -20.21 6.65
CA TYR A 223 -0.30 -19.59 7.92
C TYR A 223 0.58 -20.05 9.07
N ASN A 224 1.37 -19.13 9.63
CA ASN A 224 2.11 -19.37 10.86
C ASN A 224 1.29 -18.86 12.07
N PRO A 225 0.64 -19.74 12.87
CA PRO A 225 -0.14 -19.33 14.03
C PRO A 225 0.70 -18.67 15.14
N GLU A 226 2.02 -18.83 15.11
CA GLU A 226 2.95 -18.33 16.14
C GLU A 226 3.68 -17.04 15.69
N ALA A 227 3.26 -16.39 14.60
CA ALA A 227 3.97 -15.25 14.04
C ALA A 227 3.97 -14.02 14.96
N ARG A 228 2.88 -13.78 15.70
CA ARG A 228 2.73 -12.67 16.66
C ARG A 228 2.45 -13.21 18.06
N PRO A 229 3.46 -13.81 18.74
CA PRO A 229 3.27 -14.41 20.06
C PRO A 229 2.92 -13.39 21.14
N ASP A 230 3.22 -12.11 20.91
CA ASP A 230 2.81 -10.98 21.75
C ASP A 230 1.30 -10.73 21.73
N LEU A 231 0.63 -11.08 20.63
CA LEU A 231 -0.81 -10.92 20.43
C LEU A 231 -1.58 -12.25 20.47
N GLY A 232 -0.88 -13.39 20.33
CA GLY A 232 -1.51 -14.71 20.22
C GLY A 232 -2.22 -14.94 18.89
N VAL A 233 -1.80 -14.26 17.83
CA VAL A 233 -2.33 -14.39 16.46
C VAL A 233 -1.22 -14.71 15.47
N GLY A 234 -1.57 -15.22 14.29
CA GLY A 234 -0.64 -15.60 13.25
C GLY A 234 -0.59 -14.62 12.07
N LEU A 235 0.35 -14.88 11.16
CA LEU A 235 0.53 -14.18 9.88
C LEU A 235 0.88 -15.20 8.80
N LEU A 236 0.63 -14.83 7.55
CA LEU A 236 1.10 -15.62 6.41
C LEU A 236 2.60 -15.43 6.22
N ARG A 237 3.29 -16.53 5.88
CA ARG A 237 4.65 -16.52 5.35
C ARG A 237 4.66 -15.93 3.94
N GLY A 238 5.82 -15.44 3.51
CA GLY A 238 6.04 -15.08 2.11
C GLY A 238 5.84 -16.25 1.15
N GLY A 239 6.07 -17.47 1.64
CA GLY A 239 6.00 -18.70 0.89
C GLY A 239 6.90 -19.77 1.48
N PHE A 240 7.12 -20.84 0.72
CA PHE A 240 8.00 -21.94 1.08
C PHE A 240 8.70 -22.59 -0.12
N TRP A 241 9.68 -23.44 0.15
CA TRP A 241 10.33 -24.33 -0.80
C TRP A 241 10.14 -25.79 -0.36
N ASP A 242 10.09 -26.70 -1.33
CA ASP A 242 10.13 -28.15 -1.09
C ASP A 242 11.53 -28.64 -0.67
N GLU A 243 12.58 -27.99 -1.18
CA GLU A 243 13.98 -28.22 -0.80
C GLU A 243 14.59 -27.01 -0.10
N GLU A 244 15.60 -27.23 0.76
CA GLU A 244 16.22 -26.14 1.52
C GLU A 244 16.91 -25.14 0.57
N PRO A 245 16.48 -23.86 0.52
CA PRO A 245 17.10 -22.87 -0.34
C PRO A 245 18.42 -22.34 0.27
N PRO A 246 19.28 -21.69 -0.52
CA PRO A 246 20.34 -20.86 0.04
C PRO A 246 19.74 -19.68 0.80
N GLY A 247 20.32 -19.35 1.96
CA GLY A 247 19.89 -18.21 2.77
C GLY A 247 19.07 -18.62 3.98
N CYS A 248 18.15 -17.75 4.40
CA CYS A 248 17.34 -17.99 5.60
C CYS A 248 16.06 -18.72 5.24
N SER A 249 15.87 -19.90 5.81
CA SER A 249 14.60 -20.63 5.80
C SER A 249 14.34 -21.28 7.15
N VAL A 250 13.08 -21.63 7.40
CA VAL A 250 12.64 -22.32 8.63
C VAL A 250 11.89 -23.58 8.22
N ALA A 251 12.43 -24.74 8.56
CA ALA A 251 11.73 -26.01 8.33
C ALA A 251 10.47 -26.11 9.20
N GLY A 252 9.38 -26.61 8.63
CA GLY A 252 8.16 -26.93 9.37
C GLY A 252 7.05 -27.47 8.48
N ASP A 253 5.88 -27.70 9.08
CA ASP A 253 4.75 -28.35 8.42
C ASP A 253 3.43 -27.76 8.96
N TYR A 254 3.01 -26.60 8.44
CA TYR A 254 1.80 -25.93 8.91
C TYR A 254 0.51 -26.69 8.54
N LEU A 255 0.54 -27.51 7.48
CA LEU A 255 -0.58 -28.38 7.10
C LEU A 255 -0.65 -29.69 7.91
N GLY A 256 0.38 -30.04 8.68
CA GLY A 256 0.41 -31.28 9.44
C GLY A 256 0.46 -32.55 8.56
N THR A 257 1.10 -32.45 7.40
CA THR A 257 1.27 -33.53 6.40
C THR A 257 2.24 -34.62 6.85
N GLY A 258 3.10 -34.33 7.83
CA GLY A 258 4.20 -35.17 8.28
C GLY A 258 5.50 -35.00 7.50
N THR A 259 5.55 -34.05 6.54
CA THR A 259 6.76 -33.70 5.78
C THR A 259 7.04 -32.21 5.95
N ASP A 260 8.26 -31.90 6.39
CA ASP A 260 8.67 -30.50 6.52
C ASP A 260 8.93 -29.90 5.13
N VAL A 261 8.44 -28.67 4.93
CA VAL A 261 8.86 -27.74 3.88
C VAL A 261 9.71 -26.63 4.51
N PHE A 262 10.35 -25.81 3.69
CA PHE A 262 11.22 -24.73 4.15
C PHE A 262 10.52 -23.39 3.96
N TYR A 263 10.01 -22.79 5.03
CA TYR A 263 9.33 -21.49 4.96
C TYR A 263 10.33 -20.34 4.89
N THR A 264 9.91 -19.26 4.24
CA THR A 264 10.53 -17.93 4.36
C THR A 264 10.71 -17.54 5.82
N CYS A 265 11.82 -16.85 6.15
CA CYS A 265 12.02 -16.34 7.50
C CYS A 265 11.14 -15.13 7.84
N HIS A 266 10.66 -14.41 6.84
CA HIS A 266 9.76 -13.26 6.99
C HIS A 266 8.28 -13.69 6.93
N HIS A 267 7.40 -12.73 7.22
CA HIS A 267 5.95 -12.80 7.08
C HIS A 267 5.50 -11.56 6.31
N TYR A 268 4.32 -11.63 5.71
CA TYR A 268 3.62 -10.42 5.29
C TYR A 268 2.94 -9.82 6.52
N ASP A 269 3.54 -8.76 7.05
CA ASP A 269 3.17 -8.19 8.34
C ASP A 269 2.64 -6.76 8.24
N THR A 270 2.45 -6.21 7.04
CA THR A 270 1.84 -4.89 6.81
C THR A 270 0.43 -5.00 6.25
N THR A 271 -0.44 -4.07 6.64
CA THR A 271 -1.85 -4.10 6.25
C THR A 271 -2.05 -3.69 4.79
N VAL A 272 -1.40 -2.60 4.38
CA VAL A 272 -1.43 -2.12 3.00
C VAL A 272 -0.37 -2.87 2.22
N SER A 273 -0.81 -3.97 1.60
CA SER A 273 0.00 -4.81 0.71
C SER A 273 -0.95 -5.59 -0.19
N GLU A 274 -0.56 -5.79 -1.45
CA GLU A 274 -1.21 -6.65 -2.43
C GLU A 274 -1.41 -8.08 -1.90
N THR A 275 -0.52 -8.52 -1.01
CA THR A 275 -0.45 -9.91 -0.50
C THR A 275 -1.63 -10.29 0.39
N ARG A 276 -2.42 -9.30 0.83
CA ARG A 276 -3.62 -9.54 1.64
C ARG A 276 -4.66 -10.40 0.92
N ILE A 277 -4.62 -10.49 -0.41
CA ILE A 277 -5.48 -11.41 -1.17
C ILE A 277 -5.36 -12.87 -0.67
N ALA A 278 -4.15 -13.33 -0.35
CA ALA A 278 -3.93 -14.68 0.17
C ALA A 278 -4.50 -14.85 1.59
N THR A 279 -4.46 -13.78 2.40
CA THR A 279 -5.08 -13.77 3.72
C THR A 279 -6.61 -13.81 3.61
N TYR A 280 -7.18 -13.08 2.65
CA TYR A 280 -8.62 -13.06 2.38
C TYR A 280 -9.13 -14.44 1.95
N LEU A 281 -8.45 -15.08 1.01
CA LEU A 281 -8.76 -16.44 0.57
C LEU A 281 -8.63 -17.45 1.73
N GLY A 282 -7.53 -17.41 2.49
CA GLY A 282 -7.36 -18.29 3.64
C GLY A 282 -8.45 -18.13 4.72
N ILE A 283 -8.93 -16.90 4.96
CA ILE A 283 -10.04 -16.64 5.90
C ILE A 283 -11.37 -17.14 5.32
N ALA A 284 -11.60 -16.91 4.03
CA ALA A 284 -12.80 -17.37 3.33
C ALA A 284 -12.93 -18.90 3.39
N GLU A 285 -11.85 -19.63 3.13
CA GLU A 285 -11.81 -21.10 3.23
C GLU A 285 -11.83 -21.62 4.69
N GLY A 286 -11.65 -20.73 5.68
CA GLY A 286 -11.59 -21.09 7.09
C GLY A 286 -10.30 -21.80 7.50
N GLU A 287 -9.27 -21.77 6.65
CA GLU A 287 -7.93 -22.28 6.93
C GLU A 287 -7.09 -21.28 7.75
N VAL A 288 -7.43 -19.99 7.65
CA VAL A 288 -6.84 -18.88 8.42
C VAL A 288 -7.90 -18.30 9.35
N PRO A 289 -7.62 -18.10 10.65
CA PRO A 289 -8.58 -17.51 11.57
C PRO A 289 -8.82 -16.03 11.26
N PRO A 290 -10.04 -15.49 11.48
CA PRO A 290 -10.39 -14.11 11.15
C PRO A 290 -9.54 -13.07 11.89
N GLU A 291 -9.00 -13.40 13.07
CA GLU A 291 -8.09 -12.55 13.82
C GLU A 291 -6.80 -12.20 13.05
N ALA A 292 -6.39 -13.02 12.07
CA ALA A 292 -5.24 -12.75 11.23
C ALA A 292 -5.38 -11.46 10.39
N TYR A 293 -6.61 -11.05 10.06
CA TYR A 293 -6.89 -9.77 9.39
C TYR A 293 -6.35 -8.55 10.19
N TYR A 294 -6.39 -8.66 11.52
CA TYR A 294 -5.95 -7.61 12.44
C TYR A 294 -4.51 -7.81 12.94
N ALA A 295 -3.82 -8.87 12.51
CA ALA A 295 -2.47 -9.19 12.96
C ALA A 295 -1.39 -8.32 12.30
N SER A 296 -1.67 -7.78 11.11
CA SER A 296 -0.77 -6.91 10.36
C SER A 296 -0.69 -5.50 10.95
N TYR A 297 0.46 -4.86 10.77
CA TYR A 297 0.75 -3.50 11.17
C TYR A 297 0.16 -2.51 10.17
N ARG A 298 -0.62 -1.54 10.68
CA ARG A 298 -0.97 -0.32 9.93
C ARG A 298 0.24 0.62 9.90
N THR A 299 0.95 0.75 11.02
CA THR A 299 2.36 1.16 11.09
C THR A 299 3.10 0.38 12.18
N PHE A 300 4.43 0.50 12.21
CA PHE A 300 5.22 -0.04 13.31
C PHE A 300 5.05 0.77 14.61
N PRO A 301 5.42 0.22 15.78
CA PRO A 301 5.28 0.91 17.06
C PRO A 301 5.98 2.29 17.11
N ASP A 302 5.36 3.25 17.80
CA ASP A 302 5.94 4.56 18.09
C ASP A 302 7.02 4.49 19.21
N THR A 303 8.18 3.92 18.91
CA THR A 303 9.33 3.92 19.83
C THR A 303 10.66 4.09 19.08
N CYS A 304 11.71 4.52 19.80
CA CYS A 304 13.04 4.67 19.19
C CYS A 304 13.64 3.36 18.68
N ASP A 305 13.20 2.20 19.16
CA ASP A 305 13.65 0.89 18.64
C ASP A 305 13.13 0.64 17.21
N TRP A 306 12.05 1.33 16.83
CA TRP A 306 11.45 1.35 15.50
C TRP A 306 11.72 2.66 14.75
N SER A 307 12.75 3.43 15.14
CA SER A 307 13.11 4.68 14.45
C SER A 307 13.77 4.50 13.08
N TRP A 308 13.85 3.24 12.62
CA TRP A 308 14.20 2.87 11.25
C TRP A 308 13.00 2.92 10.31
N GLN A 309 11.76 2.94 10.82
CA GLN A 309 10.61 3.17 9.94
C GLN A 309 10.66 4.63 9.44
N GLU A 310 10.06 4.89 8.28
CA GLU A 310 10.18 6.15 7.53
C GLU A 310 9.98 7.40 8.39
N GLN A 311 8.88 7.43 9.15
CA GLN A 311 8.56 8.55 10.03
C GLN A 311 7.87 8.10 11.31
N ARG A 312 7.80 9.00 12.28
CA ARG A 312 7.13 8.73 13.55
C ARG A 312 5.61 8.66 13.34
N PRO A 313 4.95 7.52 13.59
CA PRO A 313 3.54 7.37 13.28
C PRO A 313 2.64 8.16 14.24
N ILE A 314 1.44 8.47 13.76
CA ILE A 314 0.30 8.91 14.57
C ILE A 314 -0.75 7.83 14.62
N GLY A 315 -1.62 7.87 15.64
CA GLY A 315 -2.76 6.98 15.71
C GLY A 315 -3.15 6.66 17.13
N GLU A 316 -4.06 5.69 17.26
CA GLU A 316 -4.51 5.18 18.54
C GLU A 316 -4.67 3.67 18.51
N THR A 317 -4.62 3.04 19.69
CA THR A 317 -4.88 1.60 19.79
C THR A 317 -6.38 1.33 19.90
N ARG A 318 -6.88 0.48 19.00
CA ARG A 318 -8.24 -0.07 19.01
C ARG A 318 -8.18 -1.58 19.25
N GLU A 319 -9.31 -2.19 19.56
CA GLU A 319 -9.39 -3.63 19.83
C GLU A 319 -10.45 -4.25 18.92
N TYR A 320 -10.07 -5.26 18.14
CA TYR A 320 -10.94 -6.01 17.25
C TYR A 320 -10.76 -7.49 17.48
N LEU A 321 -11.85 -8.23 17.72
CA LEU A 321 -11.80 -9.66 18.04
C LEU A 321 -10.80 -10.01 19.19
N GLY A 322 -10.58 -9.08 20.12
CA GLY A 322 -9.62 -9.24 21.21
C GLY A 322 -8.16 -8.96 20.83
N VAL A 323 -7.88 -8.58 19.58
CA VAL A 323 -6.55 -8.16 19.09
C VAL A 323 -6.39 -6.65 19.29
N PRO A 324 -5.42 -6.18 20.08
CA PRO A 324 -5.10 -4.76 20.16
C PRO A 324 -4.32 -4.31 18.92
N VAL A 325 -4.94 -3.47 18.10
CA VAL A 325 -4.37 -2.93 16.86
C VAL A 325 -3.99 -1.47 17.07
N PHE A 326 -2.73 -1.12 16.81
CA PHE A 326 -2.34 0.28 16.67
C PHE A 326 -2.74 0.76 15.27
N GLU A 327 -3.77 1.59 15.19
CA GLU A 327 -4.26 2.19 13.94
C GLU A 327 -3.33 3.32 13.53
N GLY A 328 -2.11 2.96 13.18
CA GLY A 328 -1.06 3.87 12.78
C GLY A 328 -1.32 4.49 11.42
N ALA A 329 -0.90 5.74 11.25
CA ALA A 329 -0.84 6.44 9.98
C ALA A 329 0.38 7.37 9.95
N TYR A 330 0.81 7.70 8.74
CA TYR A 330 1.89 8.63 8.46
C TYR A 330 1.36 9.97 7.98
N ARG A 331 2.08 11.03 8.34
CA ARG A 331 1.74 12.37 7.87
C ARG A 331 2.38 12.57 6.50
N TYR A 332 1.55 12.92 5.53
CA TYR A 332 2.01 13.35 4.23
C TYR A 332 1.29 14.64 3.88
N ARG A 333 2.00 15.77 3.97
CA ARG A 333 1.43 17.11 3.78
C ARG A 333 0.22 17.34 4.70
N ASP A 334 -0.97 17.56 4.15
CA ASP A 334 -2.24 17.70 4.89
C ASP A 334 -3.02 16.37 5.01
N LEU A 335 -2.39 15.22 4.76
CA LEU A 335 -2.99 13.89 4.82
C LEU A 335 -2.42 13.04 5.95
N ALA A 336 -3.26 12.22 6.57
CA ALA A 336 -2.83 11.02 7.28
C ALA A 336 -3.15 9.82 6.39
N VAL A 337 -2.16 8.97 6.11
CA VAL A 337 -2.32 7.80 5.25
C VAL A 337 -1.81 6.57 6.00
N VAL A 338 -2.52 5.45 5.94
CA VAL A 338 -1.96 4.16 6.34
C VAL A 338 -1.01 3.73 5.22
N PRO A 339 0.32 3.68 5.48
CA PRO A 339 1.32 3.45 4.45
C PRO A 339 1.39 1.98 4.01
N GLY A 340 1.86 1.77 2.77
CA GLY A 340 2.37 0.48 2.30
C GLY A 340 3.77 0.20 2.82
N TRP A 341 4.38 -0.93 2.42
CA TRP A 341 5.79 -1.17 2.70
C TRP A 341 6.69 -0.18 1.96
N GLY A 342 6.48 -0.02 0.66
CA GLY A 342 7.24 0.88 -0.20
C GLY A 342 6.51 2.15 -0.63
N GLY A 343 5.20 2.24 -0.37
CA GLY A 343 4.39 3.40 -0.76
C GLY A 343 4.00 3.37 -2.24
N SER A 344 3.87 2.17 -2.83
CA SER A 344 3.39 2.00 -4.20
C SER A 344 1.86 1.95 -4.29
N MET A 345 1.32 2.32 -5.45
CA MET A 345 -0.12 2.22 -5.72
C MET A 345 -0.59 0.76 -5.80
N PHE A 346 0.26 -0.11 -6.35
CA PHE A 346 0.07 -1.55 -6.42
C PHE A 346 -0.26 -2.18 -5.06
N GLU A 347 0.54 -1.91 -4.04
CA GLU A 347 0.33 -2.41 -2.67
C GLU A 347 -1.05 -2.00 -2.12
N ALA A 348 -1.49 -0.78 -2.45
CA ALA A 348 -2.74 -0.24 -1.93
C ALA A 348 -3.97 -0.71 -2.69
N LEU A 349 -3.94 -0.77 -4.02
CA LEU A 349 -5.16 -0.83 -4.83
C LEU A 349 -5.34 -2.11 -5.64
N MET A 350 -4.33 -2.98 -5.75
CA MET A 350 -4.49 -4.23 -6.51
C MET A 350 -5.61 -5.13 -5.93
N PRO A 351 -5.70 -5.38 -4.61
CA PRO A 351 -6.80 -6.17 -4.03
C PRO A 351 -8.18 -5.53 -4.19
N ASP A 352 -8.25 -4.20 -4.20
CA ASP A 352 -9.52 -3.47 -4.38
C ASP A 352 -10.16 -3.74 -5.75
N MET A 353 -9.39 -4.20 -6.74
CA MET A 353 -9.95 -4.57 -8.04
C MET A 353 -10.89 -5.78 -7.97
N LEU A 354 -10.71 -6.66 -6.99
CA LEU A 354 -11.48 -7.90 -6.84
C LEU A 354 -12.34 -7.90 -5.57
N VAL A 355 -11.88 -7.21 -4.53
CA VAL A 355 -12.60 -7.10 -3.25
C VAL A 355 -13.13 -5.69 -3.11
N PRO A 356 -14.42 -5.49 -2.77
CA PRO A 356 -14.99 -4.15 -2.58
C PRO A 356 -14.58 -3.56 -1.22
N GLU A 357 -13.28 -3.43 -0.98
CA GLU A 357 -12.69 -3.02 0.30
C GLU A 357 -13.16 -1.63 0.70
N ALA A 358 -13.20 -0.69 -0.25
CA ALA A 358 -13.68 0.66 0.01
C ALA A 358 -15.17 0.71 0.40
N GLU A 359 -15.98 -0.20 -0.13
CA GLU A 359 -17.41 -0.30 0.21
C GLU A 359 -17.62 -0.97 1.56
N TRP A 360 -16.92 -2.08 1.82
CA TRP A 360 -17.05 -2.84 3.06
C TRP A 360 -16.37 -2.16 4.25
N GLY A 361 -15.30 -1.42 4.03
CA GLY A 361 -14.56 -0.66 5.05
C GLY A 361 -14.67 0.85 4.86
N PRO A 362 -15.86 1.48 5.02
CA PRO A 362 -16.05 2.90 4.74
C PRO A 362 -15.28 3.83 5.68
N THR A 363 -14.83 3.32 6.83
CA THR A 363 -14.01 4.03 7.83
C THR A 363 -12.54 3.63 7.82
N SER A 364 -12.14 2.72 6.92
CA SER A 364 -10.76 2.25 6.76
C SER A 364 -10.32 2.40 5.30
N TRP A 365 -10.50 1.37 4.48
CA TRP A 365 -10.12 1.34 3.06
C TRP A 365 -10.81 2.42 2.23
N GLY A 366 -12.10 2.68 2.50
CA GLY A 366 -12.88 3.74 1.84
C GLY A 366 -12.36 5.15 2.15
N VAL A 367 -11.53 5.29 3.18
CA VAL A 367 -10.77 6.51 3.48
C VAL A 367 -9.37 6.43 2.87
N ASN A 368 -8.65 5.33 3.04
CA ASN A 368 -7.24 5.25 2.66
C ASN A 368 -6.99 5.20 1.16
N HIS A 369 -7.77 4.42 0.41
CA HIS A 369 -7.58 4.25 -1.04
C HIS A 369 -7.55 5.59 -1.81
N PRO A 370 -8.57 6.47 -1.68
CA PRO A 370 -8.52 7.77 -2.34
C PRO A 370 -7.40 8.67 -1.83
N LEU A 371 -6.94 8.50 -0.59
CA LEU A 371 -5.82 9.27 -0.04
C LEU A 371 -4.47 8.82 -0.60
N VAL A 372 -4.28 7.54 -0.88
CA VAL A 372 -3.08 7.05 -1.60
C VAL A 372 -3.05 7.63 -3.02
N VAL A 373 -4.18 7.61 -3.73
CA VAL A 373 -4.30 8.27 -5.06
C VAL A 373 -3.95 9.75 -4.98
N ARG A 374 -4.51 10.47 -3.99
CA ARG A 374 -4.21 11.89 -3.77
C ARG A 374 -2.74 12.12 -3.44
N ALA A 375 -2.13 11.30 -2.59
CA ALA A 375 -0.73 11.42 -2.22
C ALA A 375 0.21 11.25 -3.43
N HIS A 376 -0.06 10.28 -4.31
CA HIS A 376 0.72 10.11 -5.55
C HIS A 376 0.58 11.30 -6.50
N LYS A 377 -0.62 11.87 -6.62
CA LYS A 377 -0.84 13.10 -7.40
C LYS A 377 -0.08 14.28 -6.83
N GLU A 378 -0.22 14.55 -5.54
CA GLU A 378 0.48 15.66 -4.88
C GLU A 378 2.00 15.47 -4.94
N HIS A 379 2.49 14.24 -4.81
CA HIS A 379 3.90 13.93 -4.98
C HIS A 379 4.38 14.27 -6.40
N GLY A 380 3.79 13.66 -7.42
CA GLY A 380 4.23 13.81 -8.80
C GLY A 380 4.02 15.22 -9.37
N LEU A 381 2.90 15.86 -9.06
CA LEU A 381 2.53 17.15 -9.65
C LEU A 381 3.09 18.35 -8.86
N ASP A 382 3.06 18.30 -7.53
CA ASP A 382 3.35 19.48 -6.69
C ASP A 382 4.69 19.40 -5.95
N GLU A 383 5.03 18.26 -5.36
CA GLU A 383 6.25 18.10 -4.54
C GLU A 383 7.50 17.89 -5.41
N ALA A 384 7.48 16.85 -6.24
CA ALA A 384 8.59 16.48 -7.10
C ALA A 384 8.58 17.23 -8.45
N GLY A 385 7.43 17.79 -8.84
CA GLY A 385 7.27 18.60 -10.05
C GLY A 385 7.57 17.83 -11.34
N TYR A 386 7.25 16.55 -11.37
CA TYR A 386 7.39 15.66 -12.51
C TYR A 386 6.41 15.99 -13.65
N GLY A 387 5.24 16.54 -13.31
CA GLY A 387 4.17 16.79 -14.28
C GLY A 387 3.34 15.54 -14.62
N ALA A 388 3.70 14.39 -14.04
CA ALA A 388 2.97 13.14 -14.11
C ALA A 388 3.01 12.42 -12.74
N TRP A 389 2.13 11.43 -12.56
CA TRP A 389 2.05 10.62 -11.35
C TRP A 389 1.73 9.15 -11.66
N GLY A 390 1.84 8.28 -10.65
CA GLY A 390 1.61 6.83 -10.77
C GLY A 390 2.89 6.03 -10.55
N PHE A 391 3.26 5.87 -9.28
CA PHE A 391 4.48 5.15 -8.86
C PHE A 391 4.11 3.74 -8.39
N SER A 392 4.68 2.72 -9.02
CA SER A 392 4.60 1.32 -8.62
C SER A 392 5.77 0.54 -9.23
N PRO A 393 6.11 -0.64 -8.69
CA PRO A 393 7.13 -1.50 -9.28
C PRO A 393 6.87 -1.77 -10.76
N ALA A 394 7.90 -1.58 -11.59
CA ALA A 394 7.81 -1.68 -13.04
C ALA A 394 9.21 -1.87 -13.65
N SER A 395 9.26 -2.10 -14.96
CA SER A 395 10.49 -2.05 -15.76
C SER A 395 11.21 -0.72 -15.51
N ASN A 396 12.53 -0.78 -15.34
CA ASN A 396 13.33 0.42 -15.25
C ASN A 396 13.62 0.93 -16.68
N PRO A 397 13.29 2.20 -17.03
CA PRO A 397 13.59 2.77 -18.35
C PRO A 397 15.06 2.70 -18.77
N PHE A 398 15.98 2.54 -17.81
CA PHE A 398 17.41 2.40 -18.04
C PHE A 398 17.92 0.95 -18.01
N GLY A 399 17.00 -0.02 -17.91
CA GLY A 399 17.26 -1.45 -18.00
C GLY A 399 17.01 -2.20 -16.68
N GLY A 400 16.39 -3.38 -16.80
CA GLY A 400 16.02 -4.23 -15.67
C GLY A 400 14.67 -3.85 -15.06
N TYR A 401 14.52 -4.09 -13.77
CA TYR A 401 13.30 -3.87 -13.00
C TYR A 401 13.62 -3.06 -11.74
N ALA A 402 12.68 -2.23 -11.28
CA ALA A 402 12.84 -1.47 -10.04
C ALA A 402 11.49 -1.26 -9.35
N GLU A 403 11.56 -1.04 -8.04
CA GLU A 403 10.41 -0.76 -7.20
C GLU A 403 10.27 0.77 -7.05
N TYR A 404 9.15 1.33 -7.50
CA TYR A 404 8.86 2.77 -7.40
C TYR A 404 7.65 3.01 -6.49
N GLY A 405 7.67 4.11 -5.74
CA GLY A 405 6.62 4.49 -4.80
C GLY A 405 6.77 5.94 -4.36
N VAL A 406 5.87 6.39 -3.50
CA VAL A 406 6.01 7.64 -2.76
C VAL A 406 6.61 7.31 -1.40
N ASP A 407 7.93 7.48 -1.29
CA ASP A 407 8.75 7.09 -0.13
C ASP A 407 8.16 7.55 1.22
N ALA A 408 7.71 8.81 1.31
CA ALA A 408 7.15 9.39 2.53
C ALA A 408 5.84 8.74 3.03
N ILE A 409 5.18 7.91 2.20
CA ILE A 409 4.03 7.06 2.56
C ILE A 409 4.34 5.56 2.44
N GLY A 410 5.63 5.19 2.45
CA GLY A 410 6.13 3.84 2.66
C GLY A 410 6.64 3.64 4.08
N LEU A 411 6.57 2.41 4.61
CA LEU A 411 7.02 2.09 5.97
C LEU A 411 8.55 2.02 6.10
N ARG A 412 9.22 1.58 5.03
CA ARG A 412 10.67 1.37 4.98
C ARG A 412 11.40 2.70 4.76
N SER A 413 12.39 3.04 5.59
CA SER A 413 13.17 4.30 5.45
C SER A 413 14.24 4.29 4.36
N ASP A 414 14.29 3.22 3.58
CA ASP A 414 15.05 3.13 2.32
C ASP A 414 14.08 2.65 1.24
N GLY A 415 12.86 3.19 1.25
CA GLY A 415 11.64 2.73 0.58
C GLY A 415 11.71 2.69 -0.94
N TYR A 416 10.55 2.69 -1.59
CA TYR A 416 10.50 2.74 -3.05
C TYR A 416 10.59 4.20 -3.48
N LEU A 417 11.71 4.55 -4.09
CA LEU A 417 12.02 5.93 -4.46
C LEU A 417 11.35 6.26 -5.78
N SER A 418 10.64 7.39 -5.88
CA SER A 418 9.85 7.75 -7.06
C SER A 418 10.68 8.01 -8.32
N ASP A 419 11.99 8.18 -8.18
CA ASP A 419 12.97 8.34 -9.26
C ASP A 419 14.10 7.28 -9.21
N GLY A 420 14.00 6.32 -8.28
CA GLY A 420 15.01 5.27 -8.05
C GLY A 420 16.29 5.73 -7.32
N GLU A 421 16.40 7.00 -6.90
CA GLU A 421 17.63 7.52 -6.29
C GLU A 421 17.44 8.48 -5.11
N THR A 422 16.32 9.20 -5.02
CA THR A 422 16.07 10.23 -4.03
C THR A 422 15.31 9.70 -2.81
N ASP A 423 16.08 9.42 -1.76
CA ASP A 423 15.61 9.06 -0.42
C ASP A 423 15.06 10.28 0.32
N VAL A 424 13.82 10.22 0.82
CA VAL A 424 13.25 11.24 1.70
C VAL A 424 13.53 10.80 3.14
N ASP A 425 14.16 11.65 3.94
CA ASP A 425 14.39 11.30 5.35
C ASP A 425 13.95 12.44 6.28
N LEU A 426 12.72 12.29 6.79
CA LEU A 426 12.07 13.20 7.73
C LEU A 426 12.61 13.07 9.17
N GLY A 427 13.47 12.07 9.43
CA GLY A 427 13.92 11.73 10.77
C GLY A 427 12.84 11.05 11.61
N PHE A 428 13.15 10.84 12.88
CA PHE A 428 12.22 10.26 13.84
C PHE A 428 12.29 11.06 15.14
N GLU A 429 11.30 11.91 15.37
CA GLU A 429 11.33 12.90 16.44
C GLU A 429 11.74 12.31 17.80
N GLY A 430 12.78 12.89 18.41
CA GLY A 430 13.29 12.47 19.72
C GLY A 430 14.23 11.26 19.70
N CYS A 431 14.39 10.59 18.56
CA CYS A 431 15.22 9.39 18.40
C CYS A 431 16.33 9.57 17.36
N ARG A 432 15.99 10.16 16.20
CA ARG A 432 16.86 10.30 15.02
C ARG A 432 16.58 11.64 14.34
N GLU A 433 17.63 12.40 14.04
CA GLU A 433 17.50 13.65 13.29
C GLU A 433 17.26 13.35 11.81
N ALA A 434 16.50 14.21 11.14
CA ALA A 434 16.30 14.17 9.69
C ALA A 434 17.62 14.38 8.95
N THR A 435 17.88 13.60 7.91
CA THR A 435 19.07 13.77 7.06
C THR A 435 18.76 14.34 5.69
N ASN A 436 17.56 14.12 5.16
CA ASN A 436 17.14 14.60 3.85
C ASN A 436 15.62 14.96 3.79
N PRO A 437 15.12 15.88 4.63
CA PRO A 437 13.68 16.13 4.77
C PRO A 437 13.05 16.94 3.64
N ALA A 438 13.85 17.47 2.71
CA ALA A 438 13.39 18.29 1.59
C ALA A 438 14.37 18.11 0.41
N PRO A 439 14.38 16.91 -0.22
CA PRO A 439 15.32 16.64 -1.28
C PRO A 439 14.97 17.39 -2.58
N GLU A 440 15.93 17.41 -3.50
CA GLU A 440 15.67 17.72 -4.90
C GLU A 440 15.54 16.39 -5.65
N PHE A 441 14.34 16.11 -6.15
CA PHE A 441 14.04 14.89 -6.89
C PHE A 441 14.72 14.85 -8.26
N GLY A 442 15.09 13.65 -8.69
CA GLY A 442 15.75 13.29 -9.94
C GLY A 442 14.79 13.16 -11.12
N ASP A 443 14.99 12.16 -11.97
CA ASP A 443 14.25 12.03 -13.24
C ASP A 443 12.75 11.80 -13.02
N GLY A 444 12.40 10.98 -12.02
CA GLY A 444 11.04 10.49 -11.77
C GLY A 444 10.67 9.37 -12.74
N VAL A 445 10.13 8.26 -12.24
CA VAL A 445 9.66 7.15 -13.07
C VAL A 445 8.21 6.87 -12.71
N VAL A 446 7.34 6.94 -13.71
CA VAL A 446 5.91 6.64 -13.57
C VAL A 446 5.56 5.43 -14.43
N THR A 447 4.60 4.63 -13.94
CA THR A 447 4.03 3.50 -14.65
C THR A 447 2.53 3.72 -14.88
N PRO A 448 2.03 3.57 -16.13
CA PRO A 448 0.62 3.77 -16.45
C PRO A 448 -0.33 2.88 -15.64
N HIS A 449 0.03 1.63 -15.33
CA HIS A 449 -0.87 0.73 -14.59
C HIS A 449 -1.24 1.29 -13.21
N ALA A 450 -0.31 1.99 -12.54
CA ALA A 450 -0.56 2.64 -11.26
C ALA A 450 -1.60 3.77 -11.38
N SER A 451 -1.64 4.48 -12.51
CA SER A 451 -2.70 5.46 -12.77
C SER A 451 -4.05 4.76 -12.97
N PHE A 452 -4.08 3.67 -13.73
CA PHE A 452 -5.31 2.89 -13.95
C PHE A 452 -5.92 2.37 -12.65
N LEU A 453 -5.12 1.92 -11.69
CA LEU A 453 -5.61 1.51 -10.36
C LEU A 453 -6.39 2.63 -9.64
N GLY A 454 -6.10 3.90 -9.92
CA GLY A 454 -6.81 5.05 -9.36
C GLY A 454 -8.15 5.39 -10.03
N LEU A 455 -8.55 4.68 -11.10
CA LEU A 455 -9.72 5.05 -11.94
C LEU A 455 -11.02 5.20 -11.15
N ALA A 456 -11.27 4.34 -10.16
CA ALA A 456 -12.47 4.36 -9.34
C ALA A 456 -12.56 5.57 -8.39
N TYR A 457 -11.43 6.23 -8.12
CA TYR A 457 -11.32 7.30 -7.14
C TYR A 457 -11.16 8.68 -7.79
N ASP A 458 -10.53 8.75 -8.97
CA ASP A 458 -10.31 10.00 -9.70
C ASP A 458 -10.20 9.78 -11.21
N THR A 459 -11.32 9.45 -11.85
CA THR A 459 -11.35 9.14 -13.29
C THR A 459 -10.82 10.29 -14.16
N ASP A 460 -11.18 11.54 -13.86
CA ASP A 460 -10.75 12.71 -14.64
C ASP A 460 -9.23 12.89 -14.53
N GLY A 461 -8.68 12.86 -13.31
CA GLY A 461 -7.24 13.00 -13.08
C GLY A 461 -6.42 11.86 -13.66
N VAL A 462 -6.96 10.64 -13.68
CA VAL A 462 -6.32 9.49 -14.32
C VAL A 462 -6.28 9.65 -15.84
N LEU A 463 -7.41 9.99 -16.47
CA LEU A 463 -7.45 10.15 -17.93
C LEU A 463 -6.61 11.32 -18.41
N ASP A 464 -6.57 12.43 -17.67
CA ASP A 464 -5.67 13.56 -17.97
C ASP A 464 -4.19 13.15 -17.87
N ASN A 465 -3.82 12.37 -16.84
CA ASN A 465 -2.46 11.88 -16.68
C ASN A 465 -2.08 10.90 -17.81
N LEU A 466 -2.94 9.92 -18.11
CA LEU A 466 -2.71 8.94 -19.18
C LEU A 466 -2.59 9.61 -20.55
N ALA A 467 -3.40 10.63 -20.84
CA ALA A 467 -3.27 11.42 -22.05
C ALA A 467 -1.90 12.11 -22.13
N HIS A 468 -1.41 12.68 -21.03
CA HIS A 468 -0.06 13.25 -20.97
C HIS A 468 1.03 12.20 -21.20
N LEU A 469 0.94 11.02 -20.57
CA LEU A 469 1.90 9.92 -20.77
C LEU A 469 1.93 9.46 -22.23
N ALA A 470 0.77 9.34 -22.88
CA ALA A 470 0.66 8.91 -24.27
C ALA A 470 1.13 10.00 -25.25
N ASP A 471 0.57 11.21 -25.16
CA ASP A 471 0.72 12.25 -26.17
C ASP A 471 2.05 13.02 -26.06
N ASP A 472 2.53 13.24 -24.84
CA ASP A 472 3.70 14.09 -24.60
C ASP A 472 4.97 13.29 -24.27
N LEU A 473 4.85 12.13 -23.63
CA LEU A 473 5.98 11.28 -23.24
C LEU A 473 6.20 10.05 -24.12
N GLY A 474 5.27 9.75 -25.04
CA GLY A 474 5.40 8.64 -25.99
C GLY A 474 5.31 7.25 -25.34
N ALA A 475 4.68 7.15 -24.17
CA ALA A 475 4.55 5.89 -23.42
C ALA A 475 3.40 4.98 -23.91
N TYR A 476 2.96 5.14 -25.16
CA TYR A 476 1.85 4.38 -25.75
C TYR A 476 2.24 3.77 -27.09
N GLY A 477 2.13 2.44 -27.18
CA GLY A 477 2.60 1.62 -28.30
C GLY A 477 1.50 0.74 -28.91
N PRO A 478 1.87 -0.23 -29.77
CA PRO A 478 0.92 -1.09 -30.48
C PRO A 478 0.13 -2.06 -29.57
N GLY A 479 0.56 -2.23 -28.32
CA GLY A 479 -0.08 -3.09 -27.31
C GLY A 479 -0.61 -2.31 -26.11
N GLY A 480 -0.92 -1.03 -26.30
CA GLY A 480 -1.38 -0.12 -25.26
C GLY A 480 -0.22 0.64 -24.60
N PHE A 481 -0.37 0.94 -23.31
CA PHE A 481 0.66 1.65 -22.56
C PHE A 481 1.89 0.77 -22.32
N TYR A 482 3.07 1.31 -22.63
CA TYR A 482 4.35 0.73 -22.21
C TYR A 482 4.49 0.76 -20.69
N ASP A 483 5.37 -0.09 -20.18
CA ASP A 483 5.44 -0.41 -18.76
C ASP A 483 5.78 0.79 -17.87
N SER A 484 6.71 1.65 -18.30
CA SER A 484 7.08 2.84 -17.54
C SER A 484 7.79 3.91 -18.39
N VAL A 485 7.85 5.13 -17.84
CA VAL A 485 8.58 6.24 -18.45
C VAL A 485 9.28 7.10 -17.38
N ALA A 486 10.53 7.46 -17.67
CA ALA A 486 11.28 8.43 -16.91
C ALA A 486 10.92 9.85 -17.41
N VAL A 487 10.27 10.65 -16.57
CA VAL A 487 9.43 11.77 -17.00
C VAL A 487 10.21 13.02 -17.44
N ARG A 488 11.40 13.29 -16.89
CA ARG A 488 12.21 14.45 -17.31
C ARG A 488 13.11 14.12 -18.50
N SER A 489 13.63 12.91 -18.60
CA SER A 489 14.44 12.47 -19.74
C SER A 489 13.61 12.03 -20.93
N GLY A 490 12.36 11.61 -20.71
CA GLY A 490 11.49 11.01 -21.73
C GLY A 490 11.93 9.60 -22.12
N THR A 491 12.69 8.92 -21.27
CA THR A 491 13.14 7.54 -21.55
C THR A 491 12.02 6.57 -21.24
N VAL A 492 11.56 5.82 -22.24
CA VAL A 492 10.46 4.85 -22.11
C VAL A 492 11.02 3.44 -22.00
N ALA A 493 10.49 2.64 -21.07
CA ALA A 493 10.68 1.19 -21.07
C ALA A 493 9.71 0.57 -22.08
N GLU A 494 10.11 0.48 -23.36
CA GLU A 494 9.29 -0.06 -24.45
C GLU A 494 9.09 -1.59 -24.33
N ARG A 495 8.28 -2.00 -23.36
CA ARG A 495 7.98 -3.39 -22.99
C ARG A 495 6.60 -3.43 -22.35
N TYR A 496 5.99 -4.61 -22.32
CA TYR A 496 4.75 -4.88 -21.58
C TYR A 496 5.00 -6.01 -20.59
N LEU A 497 4.57 -5.83 -19.34
CA LEU A 497 4.51 -6.89 -18.33
C LEU A 497 3.08 -7.44 -18.24
N SER A 498 2.94 -8.77 -18.20
CA SER A 498 1.63 -9.43 -18.21
C SER A 498 0.75 -9.01 -17.04
N LEU A 499 1.31 -8.96 -15.83
CA LEU A 499 0.59 -8.50 -14.64
C LEU A 499 0.11 -7.05 -14.76
N ASP A 500 0.98 -6.15 -15.19
CA ASP A 500 0.68 -4.73 -15.33
C ASP A 500 -0.47 -4.51 -16.32
N GLN A 501 -0.44 -5.20 -17.46
CA GLN A 501 -1.53 -5.16 -18.43
C GLN A 501 -2.82 -5.77 -17.87
N ALA A 502 -2.74 -6.88 -17.13
CA ALA A 502 -3.91 -7.51 -16.51
C ALA A 502 -4.57 -6.62 -15.45
N MET A 503 -3.79 -5.82 -14.71
CA MET A 503 -4.32 -4.80 -13.79
C MET A 503 -5.02 -3.66 -14.52
N ILE A 504 -4.49 -3.22 -15.68
CA ILE A 504 -5.15 -2.23 -16.54
C ILE A 504 -6.52 -2.76 -17.00
N VAL A 505 -6.58 -4.01 -17.49
CA VAL A 505 -7.84 -4.65 -17.91
C VAL A 505 -8.85 -4.69 -16.76
N ALA A 506 -8.44 -5.15 -15.59
CA ALA A 506 -9.32 -5.22 -14.42
C ALA A 506 -9.83 -3.85 -13.97
N ALA A 507 -8.96 -2.84 -13.92
CA ALA A 507 -9.33 -1.48 -13.53
C ALA A 507 -10.32 -0.84 -14.52
N ILE A 508 -10.08 -0.98 -15.83
CA ILE A 508 -11.00 -0.49 -16.87
C ILE A 508 -12.33 -1.26 -16.79
N GLY A 509 -12.27 -2.59 -16.67
CA GLY A 509 -13.43 -3.46 -16.56
C GLY A 509 -14.37 -3.04 -15.43
N ASN A 510 -13.81 -2.78 -14.25
CA ASN A 510 -14.58 -2.35 -13.09
C ASN A 510 -15.32 -1.01 -13.29
N VAL A 511 -14.78 -0.09 -14.07
CA VAL A 511 -15.44 1.20 -14.33
C VAL A 511 -16.41 1.14 -15.51
N LEU A 512 -16.14 0.31 -16.51
CA LEU A 512 -16.98 0.18 -17.70
C LEU A 512 -18.20 -0.72 -17.49
N ASP A 513 -18.11 -1.74 -16.64
CA ASP A 513 -19.12 -2.76 -16.37
C ASP A 513 -19.52 -2.83 -14.88
N ASP A 514 -19.69 -1.67 -14.24
CA ASP A 514 -20.27 -1.53 -12.90
C ASP A 514 -19.66 -2.48 -11.83
N SER A 515 -18.34 -2.67 -11.86
CA SER A 515 -17.56 -3.52 -10.93
C SER A 515 -17.92 -5.01 -10.92
N ARG A 516 -18.47 -5.52 -12.03
CA ARG A 516 -18.85 -6.93 -12.18
C ARG A 516 -17.72 -7.93 -11.93
N LEU A 517 -16.47 -7.54 -12.15
CA LEU A 517 -15.32 -8.39 -11.82
C LEU A 517 -15.25 -8.71 -10.32
N LYS A 518 -15.63 -7.76 -9.45
CA LYS A 518 -15.75 -8.00 -7.99
C LYS A 518 -16.87 -9.00 -7.70
N ASP A 519 -18.00 -8.89 -8.38
CA ASP A 519 -19.13 -9.82 -8.22
C ASP A 519 -18.76 -11.27 -8.58
N TYR A 520 -17.89 -11.48 -9.57
CA TYR A 520 -17.39 -12.81 -9.90
C TYR A 520 -16.43 -13.40 -8.88
N PHE A 521 -15.64 -12.55 -8.21
CA PHE A 521 -14.68 -13.01 -7.20
C PHE A 521 -15.36 -13.28 -5.85
N VAL A 522 -16.27 -12.39 -5.45
CA VAL A 522 -16.92 -12.37 -4.14
C VAL A 522 -18.19 -13.22 -4.14
N ASP A 523 -18.09 -14.41 -3.54
CA ASP A 523 -19.27 -15.22 -3.24
C ASP A 523 -19.85 -14.90 -1.84
N ASP A 524 -21.00 -15.52 -1.54
CA ASP A 524 -21.70 -15.38 -0.25
C ASP A 524 -20.81 -15.73 0.96
N GLU A 525 -19.88 -16.69 0.83
CA GLU A 525 -19.04 -17.17 1.93
C GLU A 525 -17.89 -16.20 2.22
N LEU A 526 -17.22 -15.73 1.17
CA LEU A 526 -16.17 -14.71 1.24
C LEU A 526 -16.74 -13.41 1.81
N GLU A 527 -17.89 -12.94 1.32
CA GLU A 527 -18.54 -11.74 1.87
C GLU A 527 -18.87 -11.95 3.35
N GLN A 528 -19.51 -13.06 3.72
CA GLN A 528 -19.91 -13.32 5.11
C GLN A 528 -18.72 -13.33 6.08
N ARG A 529 -17.54 -13.75 5.63
CA ARG A 529 -16.34 -13.89 6.47
C ARG A 529 -15.48 -12.64 6.52
N LEU A 530 -15.42 -11.86 5.44
CA LEU A 530 -14.54 -10.70 5.34
C LEU A 530 -15.24 -9.37 5.61
N ARG A 531 -16.44 -9.16 5.08
CA ARG A 531 -17.16 -7.89 5.21
C ARG A 531 -17.30 -7.43 6.67
N PRO A 532 -17.68 -8.29 7.64
CA PRO A 532 -17.76 -7.85 9.04
C PRO A 532 -16.42 -7.42 9.65
N LEU A 533 -15.29 -7.91 9.13
CA LEU A 533 -13.96 -7.50 9.59
C LEU A 533 -13.65 -6.09 9.09
N MET A 534 -13.86 -5.83 7.80
CA MET A 534 -13.64 -4.52 7.20
C MET A 534 -14.60 -3.46 7.76
N GLU A 535 -15.88 -3.81 7.99
CA GLU A 535 -16.89 -2.90 8.56
C GLU A 535 -16.55 -2.47 9.99
N ALA A 536 -15.90 -3.34 10.76
CA ALA A 536 -15.53 -3.04 12.14
C ALA A 536 -14.30 -2.12 12.22
N GLU A 537 -13.44 -2.13 11.21
CA GLU A 537 -12.15 -1.45 11.20
C GLU A 537 -12.28 0.08 11.04
N THR A 538 -11.39 0.82 11.68
CA THR A 538 -11.29 2.26 11.51
C THR A 538 -9.83 2.70 11.51
N PHE A 539 -9.35 3.14 10.36
CA PHE A 539 -8.01 3.70 10.24
C PHE A 539 -7.92 5.09 10.84
N SER A 540 -6.70 5.49 11.23
CA SER A 540 -6.39 6.90 11.57
C SER A 540 -6.12 7.78 10.34
N ALA A 541 -6.35 7.27 9.13
CA ALA A 541 -6.21 8.01 7.88
C ALA A 541 -7.24 9.16 7.78
N THR A 542 -6.86 10.30 7.19
CA THR A 542 -7.74 11.47 7.01
C THR A 542 -7.21 12.44 5.94
N ALA A 543 -8.14 13.09 5.22
CA ALA A 543 -7.87 14.06 4.15
C ALA A 543 -7.58 15.49 4.64
N ASP A 544 -7.82 15.75 5.93
CA ASP A 544 -7.78 17.08 6.54
C ASP A 544 -6.92 17.05 7.81
N LEU A 545 -5.69 16.51 7.73
CA LEU A 545 -4.69 16.82 8.74
C LEU A 545 -4.39 18.31 8.63
N THR A 546 -4.99 19.11 9.49
CA THR A 546 -4.66 20.53 9.52
C THR A 546 -3.19 20.69 9.96
N PRO A 547 -2.29 21.14 9.07
CA PRO A 547 -0.91 21.41 9.46
C PRO A 547 -0.96 22.56 10.44
N GLY A 548 -0.36 22.40 11.62
CA GLY A 548 -0.33 23.49 12.60
C GLY A 548 -1.16 23.31 13.87
N VAL A 549 -2.00 22.29 13.98
CA VAL A 549 -2.85 22.08 15.17
C VAL A 549 -2.72 20.64 15.65
N GLY A 550 -1.61 20.38 16.33
CA GLY A 550 -1.37 19.13 17.03
C GLY A 550 -0.48 19.35 18.23
N ALA A 551 -0.38 18.35 19.10
CA ALA A 551 0.57 18.38 20.18
C ALA A 551 1.14 17.00 20.48
N ASP A 552 2.44 16.93 20.78
CA ASP A 552 3.03 15.76 21.41
C ASP A 552 2.69 15.77 22.89
N VAL A 553 1.98 14.73 23.33
CA VAL A 553 1.46 14.68 24.69
C VAL A 553 2.12 13.57 25.49
N GLN A 554 2.58 13.92 26.68
CA GLN A 554 3.02 12.99 27.70
C GLN A 554 2.07 13.05 28.88
N VAL A 555 1.49 11.89 29.24
CA VAL A 555 0.60 11.76 30.40
C VAL A 555 1.18 10.77 31.40
N GLN A 556 1.27 11.18 32.66
CA GLN A 556 1.82 10.34 33.72
C GLN A 556 1.01 10.46 35.01
N ALA A 557 0.51 9.34 35.52
CA ALA A 557 0.06 9.24 36.90
C ALA A 557 1.29 9.15 37.83
N ARG A 558 1.35 9.99 38.86
CA ARG A 558 2.48 10.07 39.80
C ARG A 558 2.05 10.44 41.20
N CYS A 559 2.89 10.11 42.18
CA CYS A 559 2.68 10.52 43.57
C CYS A 559 3.30 11.90 43.85
N VAL A 560 2.53 12.78 44.47
CA VAL A 560 2.98 14.09 44.97
C VAL A 560 2.71 14.12 46.48
N GLY A 561 3.69 13.66 47.26
CA GLY A 561 3.49 13.34 48.68
C GLY A 561 2.56 12.12 48.84
N HIS A 562 1.57 12.20 49.72
CA HIS A 562 0.56 11.15 49.96
C HIS A 562 -0.69 11.27 49.08
N ARG A 563 -0.57 11.92 47.92
CA ARG A 563 -1.69 12.13 46.99
C ARG A 563 -1.27 11.73 45.59
N ALA A 564 -2.19 11.09 44.88
CA ALA A 564 -2.02 10.83 43.47
C ALA A 564 -2.24 12.12 42.66
N ALA A 565 -1.57 12.22 41.51
CA ALA A 565 -1.76 13.31 40.56
C ALA A 565 -1.54 12.80 39.13
N VAL A 566 -2.24 13.39 38.17
CA VAL A 566 -2.00 13.16 36.74
C VAL A 566 -1.26 14.38 36.19
N ALA A 567 -0.05 14.16 35.68
CA ALA A 567 0.73 15.18 35.00
C ALA A 567 0.51 15.05 33.49
N VAL A 568 0.12 16.14 32.85
CA VAL A 568 -0.07 16.26 31.40
C VAL A 568 0.91 17.30 30.89
N ARG A 569 1.71 16.95 29.90
CA ARG A 569 2.56 17.86 29.12
C ARG A 569 2.13 17.77 27.68
N ALA A 570 1.87 18.89 27.01
CA ALA A 570 1.56 18.92 25.59
C ALA A 570 2.49 19.92 24.90
N THR A 571 3.23 19.50 23.88
CA THR A 571 4.11 20.36 23.08
C THR A 571 3.45 20.60 21.73
N SER A 572 3.11 21.86 21.41
CA SER A 572 2.50 22.17 20.11
C SER A 572 3.42 21.71 18.97
N THR A 573 2.91 20.93 18.03
CA THR A 573 3.66 20.47 16.85
C THR A 573 3.46 21.38 15.65
N GLY A 574 2.59 22.37 15.76
CA GLY A 574 2.25 23.27 14.68
C GLY A 574 3.14 24.50 14.55
N ASP A 575 3.22 25.02 13.31
CA ASP A 575 3.93 26.26 12.97
C ASP A 575 3.12 27.54 13.29
N GLY A 576 1.82 27.39 13.57
CA GLY A 576 0.94 28.45 14.06
C GLY A 576 0.88 28.47 15.59
N ARG A 577 0.55 29.62 16.18
CA ARG A 577 0.20 29.64 17.61
C ARG A 577 -1.20 29.03 17.79
N ALA A 578 -1.42 28.50 18.99
CA ALA A 578 -2.61 27.75 19.30
C ALA A 578 -3.04 27.93 20.76
N ASP A 579 -4.32 27.75 21.02
CA ASP A 579 -4.85 27.55 22.37
C ASP A 579 -4.81 26.06 22.71
N VAL A 580 -4.21 25.70 23.84
CA VAL A 580 -4.06 24.31 24.30
C VAL A 580 -4.83 24.12 25.61
N THR A 581 -5.77 23.18 25.62
CA THR A 581 -6.52 22.77 26.81
C THR A 581 -6.16 21.36 27.24
N LEU A 582 -5.68 21.22 28.47
CA LEU A 582 -5.38 19.94 29.11
C LEU A 582 -6.51 19.59 30.08
N ALA A 583 -7.12 18.41 29.93
CA ALA A 583 -8.23 17.94 30.75
C ALA A 583 -7.97 16.54 31.31
N THR A 584 -8.42 16.31 32.54
CA THR A 584 -8.43 15.01 33.23
C THR A 584 -9.71 14.93 34.08
N PRO A 585 -10.08 13.75 34.62
CA PRO A 585 -11.17 13.65 35.60
C PRO A 585 -10.95 14.51 36.86
N TYR A 586 -9.71 14.98 37.10
CA TYR A 586 -9.31 15.74 38.28
C TYR A 586 -9.22 17.25 38.03
N GLY A 587 -9.41 17.71 36.79
CA GLY A 587 -9.46 19.12 36.44
C GLY A 587 -9.04 19.42 35.01
N THR A 588 -9.22 20.69 34.62
CA THR A 588 -8.92 21.21 33.28
C THR A 588 -8.08 22.48 33.39
N ARG A 589 -7.15 22.69 32.46
CA ARG A 589 -6.31 23.88 32.35
C ARG A 589 -6.12 24.26 30.90
N SER A 590 -6.47 25.50 30.55
CA SER A 590 -6.22 26.09 29.23
C SER A 590 -5.00 27.01 29.26
N PHE A 591 -4.31 27.05 28.13
CA PHE A 591 -3.15 27.88 27.83
C PHE A 591 -3.45 28.55 26.50
N ASP A 592 -3.60 29.87 26.54
CA ASP A 592 -3.91 30.63 25.34
C ASP A 592 -2.62 31.06 24.64
N ASP A 593 -2.66 31.25 23.33
CA ASP A 593 -1.60 31.92 22.57
C ASP A 593 -0.23 31.20 22.65
N VAL A 594 -0.27 29.86 22.69
CA VAL A 594 0.90 28.98 22.82
C VAL A 594 1.73 29.06 21.55
N VAL A 595 2.93 29.63 21.67
CA VAL A 595 3.90 29.74 20.58
C VAL A 595 4.23 28.33 20.01
N PRO A 596 4.42 28.21 18.69
CA PRO A 596 4.91 26.99 18.04
C PRO A 596 6.02 26.27 18.82
N HIS A 597 5.94 24.93 18.88
CA HIS A 597 6.94 24.06 19.53
C HIS A 597 7.16 24.31 21.03
N ARG A 598 6.24 25.01 21.71
CA ARG A 598 6.29 25.19 23.17
C ARG A 598 5.46 24.14 23.90
N SER A 599 6.04 23.62 24.99
CA SER A 599 5.33 22.77 25.92
C SER A 599 4.46 23.58 26.87
N THR A 600 3.21 23.17 26.99
CA THR A 600 2.33 23.46 28.12
C THR A 600 2.34 22.29 29.10
N TYR A 601 2.12 22.57 30.38
CA TYR A 601 2.23 21.57 31.42
C TYR A 601 1.28 21.86 32.57
N GLN A 602 0.54 20.84 33.00
CA GLN A 602 -0.26 20.91 34.22
C GLN A 602 -0.22 19.57 34.96
N SER A 603 -0.07 19.64 36.28
CA SER A 603 -0.28 18.50 37.17
C SER A 603 -1.60 18.68 37.93
N PHE A 604 -2.52 17.74 37.73
CA PHE A 604 -3.84 17.71 38.35
C PHE A 604 -3.82 16.79 39.57
N ALA A 605 -3.82 17.38 40.77
CA ALA A 605 -3.81 16.61 42.01
C ALA A 605 -5.18 15.97 42.26
N ALA A 606 -5.19 14.65 42.46
CA ALA A 606 -6.36 13.94 42.97
C ALA A 606 -6.53 14.26 44.47
N ARG A 607 -7.78 14.22 44.94
CA ARG A 607 -8.10 14.41 46.37
C ARG A 607 -7.84 13.15 47.20
N THR A 608 -7.39 12.07 46.56
CA THR A 608 -7.16 10.74 47.12
C THR A 608 -5.71 10.30 46.96
N ALA A 609 -5.28 9.32 47.77
CA ALA A 609 -3.99 8.66 47.61
C ALA A 609 -4.00 7.66 46.45
N GLU A 610 -5.18 7.20 46.04
CA GLU A 610 -5.35 6.19 44.99
C GLU A 610 -6.27 6.71 43.89
N ILE A 611 -5.89 6.46 42.65
CA ILE A 611 -6.69 6.74 41.46
C ILE A 611 -6.70 5.53 40.51
N PRO A 612 -7.85 5.22 39.88
CA PRO A 612 -7.91 4.18 38.86
C PRO A 612 -7.25 4.64 37.56
N PRO A 613 -6.99 3.71 36.62
CA PRO A 613 -6.67 4.08 35.23
C PRO A 613 -7.76 4.99 34.65
N GLY A 614 -7.39 5.89 33.75
CA GLY A 614 -8.32 6.81 33.13
C GLY A 614 -7.73 7.50 31.91
N THR A 615 -8.44 8.51 31.41
CA THR A 615 -8.08 9.24 30.18
C THR A 615 -7.84 10.71 30.49
N ALA A 616 -6.78 11.27 29.92
CA ALA A 616 -6.56 12.71 29.82
C ALA A 616 -6.83 13.15 28.37
N THR A 617 -7.42 14.32 28.20
CA THR A 617 -7.76 14.88 26.89
C THR A 617 -6.94 16.15 26.67
N VAL A 618 -6.38 16.33 25.48
CA VAL A 618 -5.66 17.51 25.04
C VAL A 618 -6.35 18.08 23.83
N THR A 619 -6.89 19.29 23.95
CA THR A 619 -7.53 20.01 22.85
C THR A 619 -6.59 21.12 22.37
N VAL A 620 -6.25 21.14 21.09
CA VAL A 620 -5.44 22.18 20.46
C VAL A 620 -6.33 22.92 19.47
N THR A 621 -6.40 24.25 19.57
CA THR A 621 -7.21 25.11 18.70
C THR A 621 -6.31 26.12 18.01
N ALA A 622 -6.34 26.23 16.69
CA ALA A 622 -5.59 27.28 15.98
C ALA A 622 -5.99 28.68 16.46
N ASP A 623 -5.05 29.63 16.41
CA ASP A 623 -5.27 31.05 16.78
C ASP A 623 -6.44 31.72 16.03
N ASP A 624 -6.77 31.27 14.82
CA ASP A 624 -7.90 31.80 14.04
C ASP A 624 -9.24 31.18 14.43
N GLY A 625 -9.25 30.23 15.38
CA GLY A 625 -10.42 29.50 15.86
C GLY A 625 -11.06 28.60 14.80
N SER A 626 -10.42 28.45 13.63
CA SER A 626 -10.97 27.69 12.49
C SER A 626 -10.93 26.19 12.71
N THR A 627 -9.95 25.73 13.49
CA THR A 627 -9.59 24.32 13.61
C THR A 627 -9.36 23.95 15.07
N THR A 628 -9.99 22.86 15.53
CA THR A 628 -9.81 22.29 16.87
C THR A 628 -9.55 20.80 16.75
N GLN A 629 -8.40 20.33 17.25
CA GLN A 629 -8.09 18.91 17.39
C GLN A 629 -8.22 18.48 18.85
N GLU A 630 -8.87 17.35 19.10
CA GLU A 630 -8.97 16.74 20.42
C GLU A 630 -8.25 15.39 20.44
N LEU A 631 -7.28 15.23 21.34
CA LEU A 631 -6.42 14.05 21.49
C LEU A 631 -6.63 13.41 22.86
N SER A 632 -6.83 12.09 22.93
CA SER A 632 -7.10 11.37 24.18
C SER A 632 -5.99 10.38 24.53
N TYR A 633 -5.51 10.41 25.78
CA TYR A 633 -4.37 9.61 26.24
C TYR A 633 -4.70 8.90 27.55
N ARG A 634 -4.47 7.57 27.59
CA ARG A 634 -4.69 6.78 28.80
C ARG A 634 -3.53 6.95 29.79
N TYR A 635 -3.85 6.93 31.08
CA TYR A 635 -2.87 6.82 32.15
C TYR A 635 -3.20 5.63 33.07
N PRO A 636 -2.19 4.92 33.60
CA PRO A 636 -2.42 3.82 34.53
C PRO A 636 -2.88 4.34 35.90
N GLY A 637 -3.60 3.49 36.65
CA GLY A 637 -3.93 3.77 38.04
C GLY A 637 -2.67 3.80 38.92
N ILE A 638 -2.73 4.54 40.02
CA ILE A 638 -1.62 4.63 40.98
C ILE A 638 -2.15 4.72 42.41
N SER A 639 -1.41 4.13 43.35
CA SER A 639 -1.63 4.24 44.79
C SER A 639 -0.39 4.83 45.46
N CYS A 640 -0.58 5.91 46.22
CA CYS A 640 0.46 6.77 46.79
C CYS A 640 0.51 6.67 48.32
N GLY A 641 0.69 5.43 48.80
CA GLY A 641 0.90 5.10 50.21
C GLY A 641 -0.23 4.31 50.82
#